data_AF-A0A4R9JSI3-F1
#
_entry.id   AF-A0A4R9JSI3-F1
#
_cell.length_a   1.000
_cell.length_b   1.000
_cell.length_c   1.000
_cell.angle_alpha   90.00
_cell.angle_beta   90.00
_cell.angle_gamma   90.00
#
_symmetry.space_group_name_H-M   'P 1'
#
loop_
_entity.id
_entity.type
_entity.pdbx_description
1 polymer ?
#
loop_
_entity_poly.entity_id
_entity_poly.type
_entity_poly.pdbx_seq_one_letter_code
_entity_poly.pdbx_strand_id
1 'polypeptide(L)'
;MGNSYRSSSSSSSSRSSSSSYKPSYSSSSSSKPKDSSSSNSYSTSSGPTPSSYFDTTIHKIYVHFHNDGTVDVQESFRIQKDQSKIGIKRPTFLIAKETEISNLIVLPETLQSSHHAGLVTLFWPTQDQNPEMEIQIRYQIKEAYLSLGTFALVNWRFSKTSQSSEPFQLVLTWDPDSFSKQLRIQKEMFNSSLLEYERKDLPISFETSRFELQKEENVETNAIVVIDMPNGIQIGSKTDSDLRNQNPKALTEQNFSSHNSHYQIDETVTIQENGSHFYQSKIFVHKENPNHDSLQYQLGLNRFREYGETFWNYFWAPAFQISYGFEGLTTHFWHLFSVSLSDGESVSKDQTMYSFAYHTLGETSNRNKEGLERWIRITQLEKRENLELQSFSLRALCESGIDPKLTKMELVFTACEYCSEIANESSLVIPVEPKWESDGFSLVWNDPIPSEYSIYLRLREENKQITYNPILIYYAVLNAFFHSPGSGNHLGHLITMGITSLVFLITGFVFVNRKKHQRSKKESYQTILSEIRKYDPNFDFSLFRNKVISITEKTVSAWDKGTMEPVRNFLSAAVFQRFSIQLHLMKLVDGEVNRMKDFSVVSVQIIDKTMESDYLTLHLKLKCKTKDKTFPKQTSELEIQNSLEKTSFSTYEEIHSYTRKLSTQTKPKIDLIHDLCPSCGASAKFSHTTNRCEYCDGIYNSGEADWVLTEITQTVEWDSAKQSKLKNLPEGVAKQLLEDRAATVFWKYIHFLSTPNSQILHREATRDSYQNLGVSGKEPMFTPVVGSCHLVGYESQSTPHQMTCEIRWSVARKKGLLPEHRRSHISLVLPKERPKTLGFSEMSCENCGAPLPEVDASECSHCQKPIPETVTDWLFHSIQMVSL
;
A
#
# COMPACT_ATOMS: atom_id res chain seq x y z
N MET A 1 -36.21 1.59 -6.73
CA MET A 1 -35.50 1.65 -8.02
C MET A 1 -33.99 1.70 -7.84
N GLY A 2 -33.46 2.27 -6.75
CA GLY A 2 -32.12 2.01 -6.21
C GLY A 2 -32.22 1.47 -4.79
N ASN A 3 -31.25 1.79 -3.91
CA ASN A 3 -31.16 1.40 -2.48
C ASN A 3 -32.45 1.57 -1.64
N SER A 4 -33.48 2.23 -2.17
CA SER A 4 -34.86 2.23 -1.70
C SER A 4 -35.56 0.85 -1.71
N TYR A 5 -35.02 -0.17 -2.39
CA TYR A 5 -35.38 -1.58 -2.14
C TYR A 5 -34.79 -2.05 -0.80
N ARG A 6 -35.59 -1.99 0.27
CA ARG A 6 -35.26 -2.69 1.53
C ARG A 6 -35.54 -4.18 1.38
N SER A 7 -34.65 -4.92 0.72
CA SER A 7 -34.65 -6.38 0.77
C SER A 7 -34.01 -6.85 2.09
N SER A 8 -34.79 -7.63 2.83
CA SER A 8 -34.43 -8.50 3.94
C SER A 8 -33.27 -9.43 3.59
N SER A 9 -32.03 -9.04 3.91
CA SER A 9 -30.87 -9.93 3.90
C SER A 9 -30.42 -10.23 5.33
N SER A 10 -31.02 -11.24 5.96
CA SER A 10 -30.51 -11.86 7.19
C SER A 10 -30.34 -13.37 6.99
N SER A 11 -29.13 -13.78 6.61
CA SER A 11 -28.45 -15.07 6.86
C SER A 11 -27.25 -15.13 5.88
N SER A 12 -26.00 -15.42 6.22
CA SER A 12 -25.39 -15.95 7.44
C SER A 12 -23.87 -15.69 7.41
N SER A 13 -23.26 -15.71 8.62
CA SER A 13 -21.84 -15.93 8.95
C SER A 13 -20.78 -14.87 8.59
N SER A 14 -20.52 -13.96 9.54
CA SER A 14 -19.16 -13.77 10.08
C SER A 14 -19.23 -13.01 11.41
N ARG A 15 -18.42 -13.49 12.35
CA ARG A 15 -18.35 -13.15 13.77
C ARG A 15 -18.28 -11.64 14.04
N SER A 16 -19.01 -11.26 15.09
CA SER A 16 -18.97 -10.00 15.81
C SER A 16 -17.56 -9.57 16.24
N SER A 17 -17.22 -8.29 16.04
CA SER A 17 -16.39 -7.50 16.96
C SER A 17 -16.46 -6.01 16.62
N SER A 18 -16.71 -5.21 17.67
CA SER A 18 -16.38 -3.79 17.87
C SER A 18 -17.02 -2.72 16.97
N SER A 19 -18.07 -2.12 17.53
CA SER A 19 -18.45 -0.73 17.33
C SER A 19 -17.38 0.22 17.85
N SER A 20 -17.01 1.23 17.07
CA SER A 20 -16.28 2.41 17.56
C SER A 20 -17.07 3.65 17.18
N TYR A 21 -17.89 4.10 18.12
CA TYR A 21 -18.43 5.45 18.15
C TYR A 21 -17.28 6.41 18.47
N LYS A 22 -17.02 7.36 17.56
CA LYS A 22 -16.33 8.62 17.89
C LYS A 22 -17.31 9.52 18.66
N PRO A 23 -16.83 10.28 19.66
CA PRO A 23 -17.39 11.58 19.93
C PRO A 23 -16.37 12.70 19.76
N SER A 24 -16.96 13.82 19.39
CA SER A 24 -16.48 15.17 19.17
C SER A 24 -15.68 15.78 20.31
N TYR A 25 -14.67 16.56 19.91
CA TYR A 25 -13.98 17.57 20.70
C TYR A 25 -14.94 18.66 21.17
N SER A 26 -14.87 18.99 22.46
CA SER A 26 -15.11 20.36 22.95
C SER A 26 -14.34 20.58 24.24
N SER A 27 -13.54 21.64 24.22
CA SER A 27 -12.73 22.20 25.29
C SER A 27 -13.57 22.75 26.44
N SER A 28 -13.16 22.49 27.68
CA SER A 28 -13.17 23.50 28.76
C SER A 28 -12.46 22.99 30.00
N SER A 29 -11.64 23.89 30.55
CA SER A 29 -10.84 23.82 31.76
C SER A 29 -11.61 23.51 33.06
N SER A 30 -10.87 22.92 34.00
CA SER A 30 -10.74 23.31 35.43
C SER A 30 -10.97 22.20 36.46
N SER A 31 -10.14 22.27 37.52
CA SER A 31 -10.21 21.60 38.83
C SER A 31 -9.92 20.10 38.98
N LYS A 32 -8.72 19.83 39.54
CA LYS A 32 -8.39 18.77 40.52
C LYS A 32 -9.42 18.73 41.69
N PRO A 33 -9.52 17.68 42.56
CA PRO A 33 -8.38 16.86 43.06
C PRO A 33 -8.64 15.40 43.54
N LYS A 34 -7.52 14.79 44.02
CA LYS A 34 -7.35 13.65 44.96
C LYS A 34 -7.51 12.22 44.42
N ASP A 35 -6.39 11.49 44.30
CA ASP A 35 -5.87 10.46 45.24
C ASP A 35 -6.55 9.10 44.96
N SER A 36 -5.93 7.93 44.85
CA SER A 36 -4.59 7.41 45.10
C SER A 36 -4.56 5.98 44.54
N SER A 37 -3.41 5.48 44.09
CA SER A 37 -2.87 4.14 44.38
C SER A 37 -1.84 3.67 43.34
N SER A 38 -0.65 3.49 43.89
CA SER A 38 0.59 2.88 43.42
C SER A 38 0.50 1.63 42.52
N SER A 39 1.42 1.52 41.56
CA SER A 39 2.37 0.38 41.53
C SER A 39 3.62 0.70 40.69
N ASN A 40 4.74 0.18 41.17
CA ASN A 40 6.11 0.59 40.90
C ASN A 40 6.63 0.22 39.51
N SER A 41 7.36 1.15 38.88
CA SER A 41 8.44 0.82 37.95
C SER A 41 9.71 1.51 38.43
N TYR A 42 10.74 0.71 38.68
CA TYR A 42 12.10 1.19 38.97
C TYR A 42 12.63 1.92 37.74
N SER A 43 12.48 3.24 37.72
CA SER A 43 13.32 4.12 36.91
C SER A 43 14.41 4.65 37.82
N THR A 44 15.65 4.23 37.59
CA THR A 44 16.80 4.96 38.10
C THR A 44 16.71 6.37 37.53
N SER A 45 16.36 7.35 38.38
CA SER A 45 16.40 8.75 38.00
C SER A 45 17.87 9.13 37.80
N SER A 46 18.38 9.00 36.58
CA SER A 46 19.55 9.77 36.17
C SER A 46 19.18 11.23 36.34
N GLY A 47 19.82 11.91 37.29
CA GLY A 47 19.71 13.37 37.42
C GLY A 47 20.03 14.04 36.08
N PRO A 48 19.73 15.33 35.90
CA PRO A 48 20.03 15.99 34.65
C PRO A 48 21.56 15.90 34.41
N THR A 49 21.98 15.65 33.17
CA THR A 49 23.40 15.57 32.81
C THR A 49 23.76 16.73 31.89
N PRO A 50 25.00 17.27 31.95
CA PRO A 50 25.50 18.21 30.95
C PRO A 50 25.33 17.67 29.52
N SER A 51 24.96 18.55 28.57
CA SER A 51 24.65 18.18 27.18
C SER A 51 25.91 18.19 26.30
N SER A 52 26.07 17.19 25.42
CA SER A 52 27.10 17.18 24.38
C SER A 52 26.67 17.90 23.09
N TYR A 53 25.39 18.24 22.96
CA TYR A 53 24.81 18.91 21.78
C TYR A 53 24.34 20.30 22.19
N PHE A 54 24.93 21.33 21.59
CA PHE A 54 24.58 22.73 21.83
C PHE A 54 24.93 23.62 20.64
N ASP A 55 24.10 24.65 20.46
CA ASP A 55 24.20 25.61 19.36
C ASP A 55 25.05 26.83 19.74
N THR A 56 25.85 27.32 18.79
CA THR A 56 26.71 28.50 18.98
C THR A 56 26.51 29.54 17.87
N THR A 57 26.72 30.82 18.16
CA THR A 57 26.57 31.91 17.16
C THR A 57 27.88 32.40 16.56
N ILE A 58 29.02 32.04 17.18
CA ILE A 58 30.38 32.25 16.68
C ILE A 58 31.20 31.10 17.28
N HIS A 59 32.00 30.40 16.47
CA HIS A 59 32.88 29.33 16.97
C HIS A 59 34.24 29.40 16.27
N LYS A 60 35.29 29.64 17.05
CA LYS A 60 36.67 29.75 16.56
C LYS A 60 37.55 28.75 17.29
N ILE A 61 38.37 28.04 16.54
CA ILE A 61 39.35 27.11 17.07
C ILE A 61 40.71 27.47 16.45
N TYR A 62 41.69 27.65 17.32
CA TYR A 62 43.09 27.82 16.99
C TYR A 62 43.88 26.66 17.58
N VAL A 63 44.68 26.00 16.74
CA VAL A 63 45.55 24.90 17.15
C VAL A 63 46.95 25.15 16.64
N HIS A 64 47.94 24.96 17.52
CA HIS A 64 49.34 25.05 17.17
C HIS A 64 50.07 23.76 17.54
N PHE A 65 50.67 23.10 16.55
CA PHE A 65 51.46 21.88 16.72
C PHE A 65 52.94 22.24 16.90
N HIS A 66 53.54 21.77 17.99
CA HIS A 66 54.97 21.95 18.28
C HIS A 66 55.78 20.75 17.81
N ASN A 67 57.06 20.98 17.51
CA ASN A 67 57.99 19.92 17.09
C ASN A 67 58.26 18.85 18.16
N ASP A 68 58.02 19.14 19.44
CA ASP A 68 58.18 18.20 20.54
C ASP A 68 56.98 17.25 20.71
N GLY A 69 55.95 17.40 19.87
CA GLY A 69 54.72 16.62 19.91
C GLY A 69 53.65 17.14 20.85
N THR A 70 53.88 18.28 21.50
CA THR A 70 52.85 18.98 22.25
C THR A 70 51.95 19.82 21.33
N VAL A 71 50.71 20.07 21.75
CA VAL A 71 49.75 20.87 20.98
C VAL A 71 49.02 21.85 21.89
N ASP A 72 49.04 23.12 21.49
CA ASP A 72 48.26 24.16 22.13
C ASP A 72 46.91 24.32 21.44
N VAL A 73 45.83 24.25 22.22
CA VAL A 73 44.46 24.44 21.72
C VAL A 73 43.83 25.65 22.40
N GLN A 74 43.33 26.56 21.58
CA GLN A 74 42.51 27.69 22.02
C GLN A 74 41.17 27.67 21.26
N GLU A 75 40.08 27.56 22.01
CA GLU A 75 38.72 27.52 21.49
C GLU A 75 37.92 28.69 22.08
N SER A 76 37.16 29.40 21.24
CA SER A 76 36.21 30.42 21.68
C SER A 76 34.88 30.27 20.98
N PHE A 77 33.79 30.30 21.75
CA PHE A 77 32.44 30.22 21.20
C PHE A 77 31.40 30.92 22.05
N ARG A 78 30.28 31.32 21.43
CA ARG A 78 29.13 31.91 22.12
C ARG A 78 27.95 30.94 22.09
N ILE A 79 27.58 30.38 23.24
CA ILE A 79 26.47 29.44 23.37
C ILE A 79 25.11 30.17 23.28
N GLN A 80 24.15 29.59 22.58
CA GLN A 80 22.78 30.10 22.53
C GLN A 80 22.02 29.87 23.84
N LYS A 81 20.93 30.60 24.06
CA LYS A 81 20.08 30.43 25.25
C LYS A 81 19.40 29.04 25.25
N ASP A 82 19.09 28.55 26.45
CA ASP A 82 18.24 27.37 26.73
C ASP A 82 18.70 25.99 26.17
N GLN A 83 20.01 25.77 26.00
CA GLN A 83 20.58 24.53 25.42
C GLN A 83 20.81 23.40 26.44
N SER A 84 21.03 23.72 27.72
CA SER A 84 21.21 22.73 28.79
C SER A 84 20.92 23.31 30.17
N LYS A 85 20.36 22.53 31.09
CA LYS A 85 20.03 22.99 32.46
C LYS A 85 21.21 23.01 33.43
N ILE A 86 22.28 22.26 33.15
CA ILE A 86 23.38 22.03 34.12
C ILE A 86 24.74 22.43 33.56
N GLY A 87 24.95 22.30 32.26
CA GLY A 87 26.28 22.48 31.67
C GLY A 87 26.42 21.85 30.29
N ILE A 88 27.62 21.93 29.73
CA ILE A 88 27.98 21.30 28.45
C ILE A 88 29.15 20.35 28.61
N LYS A 89 29.17 19.30 27.77
CA LYS A 89 30.30 18.39 27.60
C LYS A 89 30.94 18.66 26.24
N ARG A 90 32.23 18.96 26.24
CA ARG A 90 33.02 19.24 25.04
C ARG A 90 34.11 18.17 24.86
N PRO A 91 33.92 17.21 23.93
CA PRO A 91 34.99 16.31 23.52
C PRO A 91 36.15 17.13 22.94
N THR A 92 37.38 16.76 23.27
CA THR A 92 38.54 17.33 22.59
C THR A 92 38.65 16.77 21.18
N PHE A 93 39.49 17.40 20.35
CA PHE A 93 39.61 17.09 18.92
C PHE A 93 40.44 15.82 18.61
N LEU A 94 40.78 15.04 19.64
CA LEU A 94 41.61 13.84 19.56
C LEU A 94 40.78 12.56 19.61
N ILE A 95 41.15 11.63 18.73
CA ILE A 95 40.52 10.31 18.58
C ILE A 95 41.14 9.25 19.51
N ALA A 96 42.21 9.57 20.26
CA ALA A 96 42.85 8.64 21.18
C ALA A 96 42.25 8.73 22.58
N LYS A 97 41.76 7.61 23.13
CA LYS A 97 41.02 7.54 24.40
C LYS A 97 41.81 7.93 25.67
N GLU A 98 43.13 8.10 25.58
CA GLU A 98 44.02 8.16 26.76
C GLU A 98 44.93 9.39 26.84
N THR A 99 44.79 10.38 25.96
CA THR A 99 45.68 11.57 25.98
C THR A 99 45.35 12.51 27.14
N GLU A 100 46.37 12.85 27.95
CA GLU A 100 46.26 13.75 29.10
C GLU A 100 46.15 15.23 28.66
N ILE A 101 45.20 15.95 29.24
CA ILE A 101 45.05 17.40 29.08
C ILE A 101 45.76 18.10 30.24
N SER A 102 46.55 19.13 29.94
CA SER A 102 47.23 19.96 30.93
C SER A 102 46.91 21.44 30.72
N ASN A 103 47.16 22.27 31.74
CA ASN A 103 47.04 23.74 31.67
C ASN A 103 45.65 24.24 31.21
N LEU A 104 44.56 23.59 31.64
CA LEU A 104 43.19 24.00 31.29
C LEU A 104 42.83 25.37 31.93
N ILE A 105 42.49 26.33 31.09
CA ILE A 105 41.97 27.65 31.48
C ILE A 105 40.61 27.84 30.81
N VAL A 106 39.59 28.23 31.60
CA VAL A 106 38.23 28.50 31.11
C VAL A 106 37.83 29.91 31.50
N LEU A 107 37.30 30.66 30.52
CA LEU A 107 36.73 31.99 30.71
C LEU A 107 35.26 32.01 30.29
N PRO A 108 34.39 32.76 31.00
CA PRO A 108 34.68 33.51 32.22
C PRO A 108 34.93 32.58 33.42
N GLU A 109 35.75 33.04 34.38
CA GLU A 109 36.17 32.28 35.58
C GLU A 109 34.99 31.85 36.48
N THR A 110 33.79 32.38 36.24
CA THR A 110 32.57 32.01 36.94
C THR A 110 32.07 30.59 36.59
N LEU A 111 32.56 30.00 35.50
CA LEU A 111 32.21 28.63 35.10
C LEU A 111 33.03 27.61 35.87
N GLN A 112 32.36 26.63 36.48
CA GLN A 112 33.05 25.47 37.03
C GLN A 112 33.41 24.51 35.88
N SER A 113 34.62 23.97 35.89
CA SER A 113 35.09 23.04 34.86
C SER A 113 35.67 21.77 35.49
N SER A 114 35.51 20.66 34.78
CA SER A 114 36.22 19.41 35.04
C SER A 114 36.72 18.82 33.72
N HIS A 115 37.77 18.02 33.78
CA HIS A 115 38.32 17.36 32.59
C HIS A 115 38.79 15.94 32.93
N HIS A 116 38.77 15.07 31.92
CA HIS A 116 39.46 13.78 31.90
C HIS A 116 40.02 13.56 30.50
N ALA A 117 40.76 12.47 30.27
CA ALA A 117 41.33 12.16 28.94
C ALA A 117 40.26 12.29 27.85
N GLY A 118 40.45 13.25 26.93
CA GLY A 118 39.56 13.48 25.80
C GLY A 118 38.27 14.29 26.04
N LEU A 119 37.99 14.78 27.27
CA LEU A 119 36.72 15.47 27.57
C LEU A 119 36.89 16.65 28.54
N VAL A 120 36.31 17.80 28.19
CA VAL A 120 36.13 18.95 29.08
C VAL A 120 34.64 19.12 29.37
N THR A 121 34.25 19.19 30.64
CA THR A 121 32.87 19.46 31.07
C THR A 121 32.81 20.81 31.76
N LEU A 122 31.88 21.67 31.32
CA LEU A 122 31.62 22.98 31.91
C LEU A 122 30.24 22.97 32.58
N PHE A 123 30.16 23.53 33.79
CA PHE A 123 28.93 23.61 34.57
C PHE A 123 28.47 25.06 34.73
N TRP A 124 27.16 25.28 34.65
CA TRP A 124 26.56 26.58 34.86
C TRP A 124 26.65 27.00 36.33
N PRO A 125 26.82 28.30 36.64
CA PRO A 125 26.89 28.78 38.02
C PRO A 125 25.57 28.57 38.80
N THR A 126 24.44 28.53 38.09
CA THR A 126 23.09 28.40 38.64
C THR A 126 22.28 27.36 37.86
N GLN A 127 21.40 26.60 38.52
CA GLN A 127 20.55 25.57 37.89
C GLN A 127 19.36 26.15 37.08
N ASP A 128 19.13 27.45 37.16
CA ASP A 128 18.04 28.13 36.48
C ASP A 128 18.51 28.75 35.16
N GLN A 129 18.20 28.04 34.07
CA GLN A 129 18.33 28.42 32.65
C GLN A 129 19.75 28.68 32.11
N ASN A 130 20.02 28.12 30.93
CA ASN A 130 21.27 28.31 30.20
C ASN A 130 21.44 29.79 29.77
N PRO A 131 22.46 30.51 30.24
CA PRO A 131 22.74 31.87 29.80
C PRO A 131 23.33 31.89 28.39
N GLU A 132 22.91 32.85 27.56
CA GLU A 132 23.65 33.16 26.34
C GLU A 132 24.97 33.85 26.73
N MET A 133 26.11 33.19 26.51
CA MET A 133 27.41 33.70 26.96
C MET A 133 28.57 33.29 26.05
N GLU A 134 29.62 34.11 26.04
CA GLU A 134 30.88 33.79 25.37
C GLU A 134 31.78 32.98 26.32
N ILE A 135 32.34 31.89 25.81
CA ILE A 135 33.21 30.97 26.53
C ILE A 135 34.52 30.86 25.77
N GLN A 136 35.63 30.92 26.49
CA GLN A 136 36.96 30.62 25.94
C GLN A 136 37.61 29.49 26.74
N ILE A 137 38.20 28.53 26.05
CA ILE A 137 38.88 27.38 26.61
C ILE A 137 40.28 27.35 26.04
N ARG A 138 41.30 27.23 26.90
CA ARG A 138 42.70 27.01 26.49
C ARG A 138 43.25 25.82 27.23
N TYR A 139 43.98 24.95 26.54
CA TYR A 139 44.63 23.79 27.13
C TYR A 139 45.75 23.27 26.24
N GLN A 140 46.63 22.46 26.83
CA GLN A 140 47.74 21.82 26.13
C GLN A 140 47.58 20.30 26.17
N ILE A 141 47.83 19.66 25.04
CA ILE A 141 47.90 18.21 24.92
C ILE A 141 49.37 17.79 24.82
N LYS A 142 49.78 16.79 25.60
CA LYS A 142 51.18 16.35 25.67
C LYS A 142 51.66 15.54 24.46
N GLU A 143 50.80 14.69 23.90
CA GLU A 143 51.16 13.78 22.79
C GLU A 143 50.14 13.91 21.64
N ALA A 144 50.60 14.45 20.50
CA ALA A 144 49.78 14.67 19.31
C ALA A 144 49.65 13.44 18.39
N TYR A 145 50.51 12.43 18.59
CA TYR A 145 50.72 11.31 17.66
C TYR A 145 50.15 10.00 18.21
N LEU A 146 49.64 9.16 17.31
CA LEU A 146 49.25 7.78 17.57
C LEU A 146 50.38 6.84 17.12
N SER A 147 50.68 5.81 17.90
CA SER A 147 51.59 4.74 17.48
C SER A 147 50.84 3.66 16.70
N LEU A 148 51.29 3.36 15.48
CA LEU A 148 50.87 2.20 14.68
C LEU A 148 52.10 1.36 14.37
N GLY A 149 52.39 0.41 15.26
CA GLY A 149 53.62 -0.37 15.19
C GLY A 149 54.84 0.52 15.46
N THR A 150 55.67 0.71 14.44
CA THR A 150 56.86 1.58 14.51
C THR A 150 56.59 3.01 14.03
N PHE A 151 55.39 3.30 13.53
CA PHE A 151 55.04 4.60 12.95
C PHE A 151 54.32 5.50 13.96
N ALA A 152 54.77 6.75 14.06
CA ALA A 152 54.05 7.83 14.73
C ALA A 152 53.21 8.60 13.70
N LEU A 153 51.89 8.59 13.84
CA LEU A 153 50.97 9.19 12.87
C LEU A 153 50.02 10.20 13.52
N VAL A 154 49.59 11.20 12.75
CA VAL A 154 48.60 12.19 13.21
C VAL A 154 47.23 11.80 12.67
N ASN A 155 46.22 11.75 13.53
CA ASN A 155 44.82 11.54 13.15
C ASN A 155 43.88 12.36 14.05
N TRP A 156 43.64 13.61 13.66
CA TRP A 156 42.83 14.57 14.42
C TRP A 156 41.51 14.85 13.70
N ARG A 157 40.43 15.06 14.46
CA ARG A 157 39.09 15.33 13.92
C ARG A 157 38.44 16.50 14.65
N PHE A 158 38.18 17.57 13.90
CA PHE A 158 37.51 18.77 14.35
C PHE A 158 36.04 18.74 13.93
N SER A 159 35.15 18.31 14.83
CA SER A 159 33.70 18.30 14.60
C SER A 159 33.00 19.55 15.16
N LYS A 160 31.94 19.98 14.46
CA LYS A 160 30.99 20.98 14.99
C LYS A 160 30.19 20.38 16.14
N THR A 161 29.80 21.22 17.12
CA THR A 161 28.92 20.81 18.23
C THR A 161 27.46 20.68 17.79
N SER A 162 27.08 21.43 16.74
CA SER A 162 25.76 21.40 16.10
C SER A 162 25.82 21.98 14.69
N GLN A 163 24.91 21.57 13.81
CA GLN A 163 24.81 22.05 12.42
C GLN A 163 24.48 23.56 12.33
N SER A 164 23.78 24.10 13.33
CA SER A 164 23.41 25.53 13.41
C SER A 164 24.55 26.44 13.89
N SER A 165 25.71 25.86 14.24
CA SER A 165 26.86 26.62 14.74
C SER A 165 27.62 27.30 13.60
N GLU A 166 27.28 28.56 13.33
CA GLU A 166 27.90 29.38 12.28
C GLU A 166 28.12 30.83 12.72
N PRO A 167 29.24 31.48 12.33
CA PRO A 167 30.34 30.95 11.52
C PRO A 167 31.33 30.10 12.33
N PHE A 168 31.83 29.02 11.71
CA PHE A 168 32.91 28.17 12.23
C PHE A 168 34.24 28.57 11.56
N GLN A 169 35.26 28.87 12.37
CA GLN A 169 36.60 29.21 11.90
C GLN A 169 37.62 28.25 12.53
N LEU A 170 38.44 27.61 11.69
CA LEU A 170 39.52 26.75 12.13
C LEU A 170 40.84 27.31 11.61
N VAL A 171 41.77 27.56 12.52
CA VAL A 171 43.14 27.96 12.20
C VAL A 171 44.08 26.90 12.77
N LEU A 172 44.85 26.27 11.89
CA LEU A 172 45.90 25.32 12.25
C LEU A 172 47.23 25.96 11.90
N THR A 173 48.18 25.91 12.82
CA THR A 173 49.58 26.32 12.60
C THR A 173 50.50 25.24 13.13
N TRP A 174 51.73 25.18 12.62
CA TRP A 174 52.70 24.18 13.06
C TRP A 174 54.13 24.69 12.95
N ASP A 175 55.02 24.18 13.79
CA ASP A 175 56.45 24.42 13.66
C ASP A 175 57.01 23.77 12.38
N PRO A 176 58.09 24.32 11.79
CA PRO A 176 58.78 23.66 10.68
C PRO A 176 59.22 22.24 11.11
N ASP A 177 58.84 21.22 10.33
CA ASP A 177 59.09 19.79 10.56
C ASP A 177 58.10 19.03 11.47
N SER A 178 57.07 19.69 12.03
CA SER A 178 56.01 19.02 12.80
C SER A 178 55.14 18.06 11.95
N PHE A 179 55.07 18.30 10.63
CA PHE A 179 54.35 17.44 9.69
C PHE A 179 55.23 17.02 8.52
N SER A 180 54.96 15.83 8.01
CA SER A 180 55.55 15.31 6.79
C SER A 180 54.97 16.01 5.53
N LYS A 181 55.54 15.68 4.37
CA LYS A 181 55.01 16.13 3.07
C LYS A 181 53.71 15.41 2.68
N GLN A 182 53.31 14.39 3.43
CA GLN A 182 52.10 13.59 3.22
C GLN A 182 50.89 14.10 4.02
N LEU A 183 51.02 15.23 4.73
CA LEU A 183 49.92 15.87 5.45
C LEU A 183 48.70 16.03 4.54
N ARG A 184 47.55 15.58 5.02
CA ARG A 184 46.24 15.72 4.39
C ARG A 184 45.28 16.35 5.38
N ILE A 185 44.62 17.41 4.94
CA ILE A 185 43.51 18.04 5.64
C ILE A 185 42.28 17.76 4.80
N GLN A 186 41.30 17.08 5.37
CA GLN A 186 40.12 16.60 4.66
C GLN A 186 38.86 17.21 5.27
N LYS A 187 37.92 17.65 4.43
CA LYS A 187 36.56 17.98 4.88
C LYS A 187 35.67 16.75 4.83
N GLU A 188 34.97 16.48 5.93
CA GLU A 188 33.96 15.42 6.02
C GLU A 188 32.56 16.01 5.79
N MET A 189 31.82 15.46 4.84
CA MET A 189 30.50 15.94 4.42
C MET A 189 29.54 14.76 4.32
N PHE A 190 28.28 14.95 4.71
CA PHE A 190 27.27 13.91 4.53
C PHE A 190 26.75 13.91 3.09
N ASN A 191 26.93 12.79 2.38
CA ASN A 191 26.35 12.58 1.06
C ASN A 191 24.94 12.02 1.21
N SER A 192 23.92 12.86 1.04
CA SER A 192 22.51 12.48 1.17
C SER A 192 22.05 11.43 0.16
N SER A 193 22.73 11.30 -0.98
CA SER A 193 22.39 10.29 -2.00
C SER A 193 22.85 8.89 -1.60
N LEU A 194 23.91 8.80 -0.80
CA LEU A 194 24.48 7.54 -0.32
C LEU A 194 24.16 7.27 1.15
N LEU A 195 23.63 8.26 1.87
CA LEU A 195 23.39 8.21 3.31
C LEU A 195 24.66 7.92 4.13
N GLU A 196 25.81 8.43 3.67
CA GLU A 196 27.14 8.19 4.27
C GLU A 196 27.96 9.49 4.36
N TYR A 197 28.96 9.52 5.24
CA TYR A 197 29.95 10.59 5.32
C TYR A 197 31.11 10.36 4.35
N GLU A 198 31.47 11.38 3.57
CA GLU A 198 32.60 11.38 2.65
C GLU A 198 33.68 12.37 3.07
N ARG A 199 34.95 11.97 2.90
CA ARG A 199 36.12 12.83 3.12
C ARG A 199 36.66 13.33 1.79
N LYS A 200 36.85 14.65 1.66
CA LYS A 200 37.47 15.30 0.49
C LYS A 200 38.70 16.09 0.90
N ASP A 201 39.81 15.89 0.20
CA ASP A 201 41.07 16.61 0.47
C ASP A 201 40.92 18.12 0.22
N LEU A 202 41.52 18.92 1.09
CA LEU A 202 41.64 20.38 0.98
C LEU A 202 43.07 20.75 0.58
N PRO A 203 43.26 21.82 -0.21
CA PRO A 203 44.59 22.28 -0.59
C PRO A 203 45.35 22.80 0.63
N ILE A 204 46.64 22.46 0.72
CA ILE A 204 47.54 22.86 1.81
C ILE A 204 48.74 23.60 1.21
N SER A 205 49.08 24.76 1.78
CA SER A 205 50.34 25.44 1.49
C SER A 205 51.34 25.15 2.59
N PHE A 206 52.45 24.51 2.25
CA PHE A 206 53.55 24.26 3.19
C PHE A 206 54.45 25.48 3.40
N GLU A 207 54.35 26.53 2.57
CA GLU A 207 55.21 27.72 2.67
C GLU A 207 54.88 28.59 3.89
N THR A 208 53.62 28.56 4.36
CA THR A 208 53.12 29.42 5.43
C THR A 208 52.99 28.73 6.78
N SER A 209 53.27 27.41 6.86
CA SER A 209 53.03 26.53 8.03
C SER A 209 51.70 26.81 8.74
N ARG A 210 50.67 27.08 7.93
CA ARG A 210 49.37 27.57 8.39
C ARG A 210 48.29 27.12 7.43
N PHE A 211 47.20 26.64 8.00
CA PHE A 211 45.95 26.36 7.31
C PHE A 211 44.83 27.14 7.99
N GLU A 212 43.97 27.77 7.20
CA GLU A 212 42.85 28.55 7.71
C GLU A 212 41.60 28.26 6.88
N LEU A 213 40.54 27.82 7.57
CA LEU A 213 39.23 27.58 6.98
C LEU A 213 38.33 28.80 7.24
N GLN A 214 38.12 29.62 6.21
CA GLN A 214 37.10 30.67 6.21
C GLN A 214 35.93 30.32 5.29
N LYS A 215 34.73 30.74 5.67
CA LYS A 215 33.45 30.38 5.02
C LYS A 215 33.39 30.94 3.60
N GLU A 216 33.59 30.10 2.58
CA GLU A 216 33.40 30.50 1.18
C GLU A 216 32.48 29.62 0.32
N GLU A 217 31.90 28.51 0.82
CA GLU A 217 30.97 27.72 -0.02
C GLU A 217 29.74 27.21 0.74
N ASN A 218 28.59 27.22 0.04
CA ASN A 218 27.26 26.76 0.46
C ASN A 218 27.16 25.24 0.75
N VAL A 219 28.23 24.60 1.21
CA VAL A 219 28.30 23.14 1.42
C VAL A 219 28.49 22.85 2.91
N GLU A 220 27.50 22.18 3.51
CA GLU A 220 27.49 21.76 4.92
C GLU A 220 28.69 20.85 5.24
N THR A 221 29.74 21.41 5.84
CA THR A 221 30.89 20.65 6.36
C THR A 221 30.61 20.22 7.80
N ASN A 222 30.74 18.93 8.09
CA ASN A 222 30.45 18.33 9.39
C ASN A 222 31.70 18.24 10.29
N ALA A 223 32.83 17.85 9.72
CA ALA A 223 34.12 17.81 10.43
C ALA A 223 35.30 18.10 9.50
N ILE A 224 36.44 18.49 10.07
CA ILE A 224 37.75 18.55 9.41
C ILE A 224 38.64 17.47 10.01
N VAL A 225 39.26 16.64 9.17
CA VAL A 225 40.17 15.57 9.59
C VAL A 225 41.59 15.92 9.15
N VAL A 226 42.55 15.85 10.06
CA VAL A 226 43.97 16.09 9.79
C VAL A 226 44.71 14.77 9.95
N ILE A 227 45.32 14.31 8.87
CA ILE A 227 46.05 13.05 8.80
C ILE A 227 47.47 13.33 8.33
N ASP A 228 48.46 12.84 9.05
CA ASP A 228 49.85 12.87 8.58
C ASP A 228 50.55 11.54 8.86
N MET A 229 51.40 11.15 7.92
CA MET A 229 52.12 9.88 7.90
C MET A 229 53.60 10.15 7.66
N PRO A 230 54.52 9.60 8.46
CA PRO A 230 55.93 9.91 8.33
C PRO A 230 56.50 9.48 6.96
N ASN A 231 57.40 10.30 6.40
CA ASN A 231 58.06 10.02 5.13
C ASN A 231 58.88 8.72 5.24
N GLY A 232 58.49 7.66 4.54
CA GLY A 232 59.25 6.40 4.52
C GLY A 232 58.40 5.14 4.33
N ILE A 233 57.08 5.24 4.48
CA ILE A 233 56.16 4.12 4.28
C ILE A 233 55.89 3.92 2.79
N GLN A 234 56.78 3.25 2.08
CA GLN A 234 56.44 2.67 0.77
C GLN A 234 55.66 1.38 1.01
N ILE A 235 54.34 1.49 1.13
CA ILE A 235 53.44 0.34 1.08
C ILE A 235 53.35 -0.07 -0.38
N GLY A 236 54.11 -1.09 -0.74
CA GLY A 236 54.25 -1.57 -2.12
C GLY A 236 55.68 -1.36 -2.65
N SER A 237 56.30 -2.46 -3.06
CA SER A 237 57.64 -2.54 -3.68
C SER A 237 58.84 -2.36 -2.75
N LYS A 238 59.16 -3.39 -1.97
CA LYS A 238 60.57 -3.78 -1.76
C LYS A 238 60.78 -5.20 -2.27
N THR A 239 61.73 -5.37 -3.18
CA THR A 239 62.24 -6.68 -3.59
C THR A 239 63.16 -7.25 -2.52
N ASP A 240 63.23 -8.58 -2.41
CA ASP A 240 64.07 -9.36 -1.48
C ASP A 240 65.56 -8.94 -1.42
N SER A 241 66.04 -8.18 -2.40
CA SER A 241 67.43 -7.71 -2.49
C SER A 241 67.76 -6.51 -1.59
N ASP A 242 66.77 -5.73 -1.14
CA ASP A 242 67.02 -4.45 -0.44
C ASP A 242 67.00 -4.57 1.09
N LEU A 243 66.68 -5.76 1.61
CA LEU A 243 66.59 -6.06 3.05
C LEU A 243 67.95 -6.30 3.75
N ARG A 244 69.08 -6.20 3.04
CA ARG A 244 70.40 -6.53 3.62
C ARG A 244 71.26 -5.36 4.11
N ASN A 245 70.84 -4.10 3.92
CA ASN A 245 71.73 -2.96 4.20
C ASN A 245 71.06 -1.77 4.91
N GLN A 246 70.38 -1.99 6.03
CA GLN A 246 70.16 -0.91 7.02
C GLN A 246 70.39 -1.45 8.43
N ASN A 247 71.44 -0.93 9.09
CA ASN A 247 71.77 -1.20 10.48
C ASN A 247 70.71 -0.56 11.39
N PRO A 248 70.01 -1.32 12.25
CA PRO A 248 69.18 -0.76 13.29
C PRO A 248 70.07 -0.43 14.50
N LYS A 249 70.50 0.83 14.61
CA LYS A 249 71.02 1.38 15.86
C LYS A 249 70.25 2.65 16.20
N ALA A 250 69.84 2.70 17.45
CA ALA A 250 69.09 3.75 18.15
C ALA A 250 67.57 3.70 17.98
N LEU A 251 66.92 2.91 18.84
CA LEU A 251 65.89 3.35 19.79
C LEU A 251 65.48 2.12 20.60
N THR A 252 66.24 1.86 21.66
CA THR A 252 65.99 0.81 22.64
C THR A 252 65.07 1.33 23.74
N GLU A 253 64.26 0.40 24.26
CA GLU A 253 63.67 0.40 25.61
C GLU A 253 62.44 1.28 25.86
N GLN A 254 61.28 0.81 25.38
CA GLN A 254 60.09 0.72 26.23
C GLN A 254 59.43 -0.67 26.06
N ASN A 255 59.01 -1.23 27.18
CA ASN A 255 58.59 -2.62 27.43
C ASN A 255 57.68 -3.28 26.36
N PHE A 256 58.25 -4.12 25.47
CA PHE A 256 57.49 -5.16 24.76
C PHE A 256 57.69 -6.50 25.48
N SER A 257 56.68 -6.95 26.21
CA SER A 257 56.69 -8.25 26.87
C SER A 257 56.39 -9.38 25.87
N SER A 258 57.39 -10.23 25.64
CA SER A 258 57.38 -11.54 24.97
C SER A 258 57.37 -11.53 23.43
N HIS A 259 58.44 -12.04 22.81
CA HIS A 259 58.51 -12.30 21.37
C HIS A 259 57.49 -13.34 20.87
N ASN A 260 56.84 -14.09 21.77
CA ASN A 260 56.01 -15.25 21.47
C ASN A 260 54.51 -14.93 21.29
N SER A 261 54.10 -13.66 21.43
CA SER A 261 52.72 -13.18 21.35
C SER A 261 52.31 -12.63 19.98
N HIS A 262 52.93 -13.10 18.88
CA HIS A 262 52.71 -12.57 17.53
C HIS A 262 52.24 -13.63 16.54
N TYR A 263 51.50 -13.21 15.51
CA TYR A 263 51.10 -14.07 14.39
C TYR A 263 51.28 -13.37 13.03
N GLN A 264 51.42 -14.17 11.98
CA GLN A 264 51.53 -13.72 10.59
C GLN A 264 50.42 -14.31 9.74
N ILE A 265 50.02 -13.61 8.68
CA ILE A 265 48.93 -14.03 7.80
C ILE A 265 49.37 -13.99 6.33
N ASP A 266 49.10 -15.07 5.61
CA ASP A 266 49.07 -15.10 4.16
C ASP A 266 47.64 -15.33 3.66
N GLU A 267 47.04 -14.33 3.05
CA GLU A 267 45.63 -14.34 2.65
C GLU A 267 45.46 -14.23 1.14
N THR A 268 44.59 -15.08 0.58
CA THR A 268 44.11 -15.00 -0.80
C THR A 268 42.62 -14.75 -0.81
N VAL A 269 42.18 -13.77 -1.60
CA VAL A 269 40.77 -13.40 -1.72
C VAL A 269 40.36 -13.43 -3.19
N THR A 270 39.35 -14.21 -3.52
CA THR A 270 38.76 -14.25 -4.86
C THR A 270 37.51 -13.38 -4.90
N ILE A 271 37.52 -12.36 -5.76
CA ILE A 271 36.46 -11.37 -5.94
C ILE A 271 35.67 -11.72 -7.19
N GLN A 272 34.40 -12.11 -7.02
CA GLN A 272 33.52 -12.49 -8.13
C GLN A 272 32.63 -11.33 -8.60
N GLU A 273 32.20 -11.37 -9.86
CA GLU A 273 31.30 -10.35 -10.43
C GLU A 273 29.88 -10.39 -9.84
N ASN A 274 29.47 -11.55 -9.29
CA ASN A 274 28.17 -11.73 -8.65
C ASN A 274 28.06 -11.08 -7.26
N GLY A 275 29.11 -10.37 -6.81
CA GLY A 275 29.17 -9.69 -5.52
C GLY A 275 29.60 -10.58 -4.34
N SER A 276 29.95 -11.85 -4.59
CA SER A 276 30.44 -12.77 -3.56
C SER A 276 31.97 -12.85 -3.53
N HIS A 277 32.54 -12.99 -2.34
CA HIS A 277 33.98 -13.08 -2.11
C HIS A 277 34.33 -14.38 -1.39
N PHE A 278 35.42 -15.02 -1.83
CA PHE A 278 35.94 -16.23 -1.21
C PHE A 278 37.33 -15.97 -0.63
N TYR A 279 37.47 -16.17 0.68
CA TYR A 279 38.68 -15.93 1.44
C TYR A 279 39.36 -17.23 1.80
N GLN A 280 40.69 -17.23 1.72
CA GLN A 280 41.56 -18.32 2.15
C GLN A 280 42.79 -17.74 2.83
N SER A 281 42.92 -17.98 4.12
CA SER A 281 43.96 -17.39 4.96
C SER A 281 44.78 -18.51 5.62
N LYS A 282 46.10 -18.38 5.55
CA LYS A 282 47.05 -19.21 6.30
C LYS A 282 47.62 -18.36 7.41
N ILE A 283 47.49 -18.84 8.64
CA ILE A 283 47.86 -18.10 9.84
C ILE A 283 48.98 -18.84 10.55
N PHE A 284 50.09 -18.17 10.74
CA PHE A 284 51.29 -18.73 11.37
C PHE A 284 51.40 -18.21 12.80
N VAL A 285 51.41 -19.12 13.77
CA VAL A 285 51.50 -18.81 15.21
C VAL A 285 52.72 -19.53 15.80
N HIS A 286 53.43 -18.88 16.72
CA HIS A 286 54.54 -19.50 17.43
C HIS A 286 54.06 -20.57 18.42
N LYS A 287 54.72 -21.73 18.48
CA LYS A 287 54.28 -22.88 19.31
C LYS A 287 54.30 -22.63 20.82
N GLU A 288 55.15 -21.72 21.29
CA GLU A 288 55.24 -21.33 22.70
C GLU A 288 54.17 -20.31 23.11
N ASN A 289 53.23 -19.96 22.21
CA ASN A 289 52.15 -19.04 22.53
C ASN A 289 51.13 -19.71 23.47
N PRO A 290 50.77 -19.08 24.60
CA PRO A 290 49.85 -19.65 25.59
C PRO A 290 48.42 -19.87 25.06
N ASN A 291 48.04 -19.24 23.95
CA ASN A 291 46.70 -19.28 23.35
C ASN A 291 46.62 -20.11 22.05
N HIS A 292 47.64 -20.92 21.73
CA HIS A 292 47.73 -21.70 20.49
C HIS A 292 46.55 -22.67 20.27
N ASP A 293 45.96 -23.21 21.34
CA ASP A 293 44.90 -24.23 21.24
C ASP A 293 43.47 -23.65 21.26
N SER A 294 43.31 -22.32 21.33
CA SER A 294 42.01 -21.65 21.41
C SER A 294 41.90 -20.45 20.48
N LEU A 295 42.30 -20.62 19.21
CA LEU A 295 42.12 -19.59 18.20
C LEU A 295 40.62 -19.37 17.95
N GLN A 296 40.19 -18.14 18.18
CA GLN A 296 38.87 -17.69 17.80
C GLN A 296 38.98 -16.76 16.59
N TYR A 297 38.12 -16.95 15.59
CA TYR A 297 38.10 -16.10 14.41
C TYR A 297 36.83 -15.27 14.38
N GLN A 298 36.97 -14.00 14.03
CA GLN A 298 35.86 -13.10 13.82
C GLN A 298 35.54 -13.01 12.32
N LEU A 299 34.27 -13.20 11.96
CA LEU A 299 33.80 -13.32 10.57
C LEU A 299 32.86 -12.17 10.15
N GLY A 300 32.92 -11.80 8.87
CA GLY A 300 31.93 -10.95 8.16
C GLY A 300 32.01 -9.45 8.43
N LEU A 301 31.26 -8.67 7.63
CA LEU A 301 31.00 -7.24 7.87
C LEU A 301 29.73 -7.07 8.70
N ASN A 302 29.69 -6.08 9.60
CA ASN A 302 28.53 -5.78 10.44
C ASN A 302 27.22 -5.45 9.69
N ARG A 303 27.32 -5.14 8.38
CA ARG A 303 26.21 -4.72 7.53
C ARG A 303 26.38 -5.26 6.11
N PHE A 304 25.29 -5.78 5.55
CA PHE A 304 25.17 -6.02 4.12
C PHE A 304 25.10 -4.66 3.39
N ARG A 305 26.15 -4.28 2.65
CA ARG A 305 26.32 -2.92 2.11
C ARG A 305 25.38 -2.56 0.96
N GLU A 306 24.60 -3.52 0.49
CA GLU A 306 23.62 -3.39 -0.60
C GLU A 306 22.18 -3.14 -0.13
N TYR A 307 21.97 -2.97 1.17
CA TYR A 307 20.63 -2.76 1.72
C TYR A 307 20.02 -1.45 1.19
N GLY A 308 19.01 -1.56 0.32
CA GLY A 308 18.15 -0.44 -0.10
C GLY A 308 18.22 -0.05 -1.58
N GLU A 309 19.10 -0.65 -2.39
CA GLU A 309 19.22 -0.26 -3.82
C GLU A 309 18.06 -0.76 -4.69
N THR A 310 17.52 -1.95 -4.40
CA THR A 310 16.38 -2.51 -5.14
C THR A 310 15.30 -3.05 -4.19
N PHE A 311 14.05 -3.01 -4.65
CA PHE A 311 12.92 -3.61 -3.94
C PHE A 311 13.17 -5.08 -3.58
N TRP A 312 13.84 -5.83 -4.46
CA TRP A 312 14.13 -7.24 -4.24
C TRP A 312 15.16 -7.47 -3.14
N ASN A 313 16.22 -6.67 -3.10
CA ASN A 313 17.21 -6.74 -2.03
C ASN A 313 16.57 -6.39 -0.68
N TYR A 314 15.69 -5.38 -0.64
CA TYR A 314 14.93 -5.01 0.55
C TYR A 314 13.96 -6.11 1.00
N PHE A 315 13.32 -6.81 0.07
CA PHE A 315 12.32 -7.82 0.38
C PHE A 315 12.92 -9.08 1.02
N TRP A 316 14.10 -9.50 0.55
CA TRP A 316 14.73 -10.75 1.00
C TRP A 316 15.69 -10.56 2.17
N ALA A 317 16.38 -9.43 2.27
CA ALA A 317 17.35 -9.19 3.34
C ALA A 317 16.64 -9.00 4.71
N PRO A 318 16.93 -9.83 5.73
CA PRO A 318 16.37 -9.64 7.06
C PRO A 318 16.91 -8.35 7.70
N ALA A 319 16.04 -7.65 8.43
CA ALA A 319 16.39 -6.45 9.18
C ALA A 319 17.13 -6.73 10.51
N PHE A 320 17.45 -8.00 10.79
CA PHE A 320 18.09 -8.45 12.04
C PHE A 320 19.32 -9.31 11.74
N GLN A 321 20.29 -9.29 12.66
CA GLN A 321 21.51 -10.10 12.61
C GLN A 321 21.26 -11.50 13.20
N ILE A 322 21.96 -12.51 12.70
CA ILE A 322 21.91 -13.90 13.18
C ILE A 322 23.30 -14.25 13.68
N SER A 323 23.43 -14.51 14.99
CA SER A 323 24.70 -14.94 15.58
C SER A 323 24.82 -16.47 15.55
N TYR A 324 25.95 -16.99 15.09
CA TYR A 324 26.31 -18.40 15.23
C TYR A 324 27.49 -18.52 16.20
N GLY A 325 27.38 -19.46 17.13
CA GLY A 325 28.51 -19.94 17.92
C GLY A 325 28.92 -21.31 17.40
N PHE A 326 30.04 -21.39 16.68
CA PHE A 326 30.73 -22.66 16.48
C PHE A 326 31.96 -22.71 17.38
N GLU A 327 32.46 -23.90 17.68
CA GLU A 327 33.71 -24.05 18.43
C GLU A 327 34.85 -23.35 17.65
N GLY A 328 35.49 -22.36 18.29
CA GLY A 328 36.52 -21.52 17.65
C GLY A 328 36.01 -20.41 16.70
N LEU A 329 34.70 -20.21 16.52
CA LEU A 329 34.17 -19.19 15.59
C LEU A 329 33.00 -18.40 16.18
N THR A 330 33.08 -17.07 16.04
CA THR A 330 31.98 -16.15 16.31
C THR A 330 31.60 -15.42 15.01
N THR A 331 30.35 -15.56 14.58
CA THR A 331 29.84 -14.92 13.35
C THR A 331 28.45 -14.33 13.59
N HIS A 332 28.09 -13.28 12.86
CA HIS A 332 26.90 -12.46 13.12
C HIS A 332 26.00 -12.21 11.89
N PHE A 333 26.11 -12.99 10.79
CA PHE A 333 25.51 -12.60 9.50
C PHE A 333 24.88 -13.72 8.66
N TRP A 334 23.77 -13.40 7.99
CA TRP A 334 23.08 -14.31 7.06
C TRP A 334 23.74 -14.44 5.68
N HIS A 335 24.68 -13.56 5.34
CA HIS A 335 25.31 -13.51 4.01
C HIS A 335 26.52 -14.45 3.86
N LEU A 336 26.71 -15.39 4.80
CA LEU A 336 27.77 -16.38 4.80
C LEU A 336 27.30 -17.67 4.14
N PHE A 337 28.01 -18.15 3.13
CA PHE A 337 27.68 -19.39 2.42
C PHE A 337 28.36 -20.62 3.03
N SER A 338 29.64 -20.50 3.39
CA SER A 338 30.43 -21.60 3.94
C SER A 338 31.61 -21.10 4.77
N VAL A 339 32.06 -21.92 5.72
CA VAL A 339 33.29 -21.72 6.50
C VAL A 339 34.01 -23.07 6.64
N SER A 340 35.33 -23.06 6.58
CA SER A 340 36.17 -24.19 6.91
C SER A 340 37.36 -23.75 7.75
N LEU A 341 37.68 -24.53 8.77
CA LEU A 341 38.82 -24.34 9.65
C LEU A 341 39.63 -25.64 9.66
N SER A 342 40.95 -25.55 9.51
CA SER A 342 41.84 -26.70 9.69
C SER A 342 42.32 -26.81 11.13
N ASP A 343 42.70 -28.01 11.53
CA ASP A 343 43.58 -28.20 12.68
C ASP A 343 44.96 -27.57 12.40
N GLY A 344 45.73 -27.32 13.47
CA GLY A 344 47.07 -26.75 13.37
C GLY A 344 48.07 -27.75 12.78
N GLU A 345 48.75 -27.34 11.70
CA GLU A 345 49.80 -28.13 11.04
C GLU A 345 51.18 -27.57 11.37
N SER A 346 52.10 -28.40 11.87
CA SER A 346 53.47 -27.96 12.18
C SER A 346 54.27 -27.73 10.89
N VAL A 347 54.57 -26.47 10.57
CA VAL A 347 55.34 -26.10 9.36
C VAL A 347 56.85 -26.01 9.63
N SER A 348 57.25 -25.62 10.84
CA SER A 348 58.65 -25.57 11.26
C SER A 348 58.83 -26.06 12.71
N LYS A 349 60.07 -26.02 13.25
CA LYS A 349 60.30 -26.39 14.66
C LYS A 349 59.48 -25.51 15.61
N ASP A 350 59.29 -24.24 15.26
CA ASP A 350 58.80 -23.21 16.19
C ASP A 350 57.44 -22.61 15.77
N GLN A 351 56.92 -22.95 14.59
CA GLN A 351 55.65 -22.41 14.07
C GLN A 351 54.63 -23.49 13.72
N THR A 352 53.36 -23.16 13.95
CA THR A 352 52.18 -23.92 13.52
C THR A 352 51.38 -23.05 12.55
N MET A 353 50.86 -23.67 11.49
CA MET A 353 50.01 -23.04 10.49
C MET A 353 48.57 -23.53 10.63
N TYR A 354 47.64 -22.59 10.57
CA TYR A 354 46.20 -22.84 10.51
C TYR A 354 45.66 -22.35 9.19
N SER A 355 44.80 -23.13 8.55
CA SER A 355 44.09 -22.74 7.34
C SER A 355 42.66 -22.36 7.69
N PHE A 356 42.25 -21.18 7.25
CA PHE A 356 40.91 -20.65 7.43
C PHE A 356 40.34 -20.24 6.07
N ALA A 357 39.11 -20.63 5.76
CA ALA A 357 38.47 -20.18 4.53
C ALA A 357 36.99 -19.94 4.75
N TYR A 358 36.45 -18.94 4.05
CA TYR A 358 35.02 -18.63 4.10
C TYR A 358 34.53 -17.98 2.81
N HIS A 359 33.24 -18.17 2.52
CA HIS A 359 32.57 -17.59 1.36
C HIS A 359 31.44 -16.69 1.84
N THR A 360 31.44 -15.43 1.41
CA THR A 360 30.49 -14.41 1.87
C THR A 360 29.95 -13.56 0.71
N LEU A 361 28.82 -12.89 0.96
CA LEU A 361 28.15 -11.95 0.08
C LEU A 361 28.04 -10.57 0.77
N GLY A 362 27.94 -9.47 0.01
CA GLY A 362 27.58 -8.15 0.55
C GLY A 362 28.75 -7.24 0.91
N GLU A 363 29.96 -7.62 0.51
CA GLU A 363 31.17 -6.81 0.66
C GLU A 363 31.45 -5.92 -0.56
N THR A 364 30.67 -6.08 -1.62
CA THR A 364 30.61 -5.18 -2.77
C THR A 364 29.32 -4.37 -2.73
N SER A 365 29.32 -3.10 -3.10
CA SER A 365 28.10 -2.30 -3.18
C SER A 365 28.19 -1.28 -4.30
N ASN A 366 27.07 -0.97 -4.96
CA ASN A 366 27.06 0.15 -5.90
C ASN A 366 27.06 1.47 -5.11
N ARG A 367 27.73 2.48 -5.66
CA ARG A 367 27.69 3.86 -5.13
C ARG A 367 26.92 4.76 -6.07
N ASN A 368 25.68 4.38 -6.40
CA ASN A 368 24.85 5.09 -7.37
C ASN A 368 25.63 5.35 -8.69
N LYS A 369 25.91 6.62 -9.01
CA LYS A 369 26.66 7.05 -10.21
C LYS A 369 28.18 7.13 -10.00
N GLU A 370 28.66 6.99 -8.77
CA GLU A 370 30.09 7.11 -8.42
C GLU A 370 30.87 5.81 -8.70
N GLY A 371 30.17 4.74 -9.08
CA GLY A 371 30.76 3.46 -9.47
C GLY A 371 30.55 2.38 -8.43
N LEU A 372 31.59 1.57 -8.19
CA LEU A 372 31.56 0.37 -7.37
C LEU A 372 32.49 0.52 -6.17
N GLU A 373 32.06 0.10 -4.99
CA GLU A 373 32.90 0.02 -3.80
C GLU A 373 33.02 -1.44 -3.33
N ARG A 374 34.25 -1.89 -3.05
CA ARG A 374 34.54 -3.23 -2.52
C ARG A 374 35.34 -3.12 -1.24
N TRP A 375 35.01 -3.98 -0.30
CA TRP A 375 35.72 -4.13 0.96
C TRP A 375 36.32 -5.51 1.04
N ILE A 376 37.62 -5.55 1.33
CA ILE A 376 38.35 -6.78 1.57
C ILE A 376 38.80 -6.73 3.02
N ARG A 377 38.41 -7.72 3.81
CA ARG A 377 38.84 -7.81 5.21
C ARG A 377 40.16 -8.55 5.28
N ILE A 378 41.10 -8.04 6.07
CA ILE A 378 42.25 -8.85 6.49
C ILE A 378 41.78 -9.72 7.65
N THR A 379 41.87 -11.05 7.51
CA THR A 379 41.45 -11.97 8.59
C THR A 379 42.18 -11.63 9.89
N GLN A 380 41.48 -11.70 11.02
CA GLN A 380 42.05 -11.40 12.33
C GLN A 380 41.54 -12.41 13.35
N LEU A 381 42.37 -12.67 14.36
CA LEU A 381 42.00 -13.47 15.52
C LEU A 381 41.19 -12.59 16.51
N GLU A 382 40.19 -13.19 17.17
CA GLU A 382 39.35 -12.53 18.18
C GLU A 382 40.22 -12.04 19.34
N LYS A 383 39.86 -10.87 19.89
CA LYS A 383 40.64 -10.17 20.93
C LYS A 383 40.62 -10.95 22.25
N ARG A 384 41.58 -11.84 22.44
CA ARG A 384 41.95 -12.38 23.76
C ARG A 384 43.37 -11.92 24.08
N GLU A 385 43.59 -11.52 25.33
CA GLU A 385 44.85 -10.93 25.78
C GLU A 385 46.08 -11.71 25.25
N ASN A 386 47.01 -11.00 24.58
CA ASN A 386 48.36 -11.45 24.16
C ASN A 386 48.57 -12.08 22.75
N LEU A 387 47.85 -11.67 21.70
CA LEU A 387 48.18 -12.01 20.30
C LEU A 387 48.07 -10.79 19.36
N GLU A 388 49.21 -10.33 18.82
CA GLU A 388 49.31 -9.18 17.93
C GLU A 388 49.67 -9.58 16.48
N LEU A 389 49.07 -8.91 15.50
CA LEU A 389 49.36 -9.16 14.09
C LEU A 389 50.70 -8.50 13.75
N GLN A 390 51.72 -9.31 13.46
CA GLN A 390 53.06 -8.82 13.14
C GLN A 390 53.19 -8.35 11.69
N SER A 391 52.59 -9.11 10.76
CA SER A 391 52.66 -8.82 9.32
C SER A 391 51.57 -9.58 8.57
N PHE A 392 51.13 -9.04 7.44
CA PHE A 392 50.21 -9.75 6.54
C PHE A 392 50.63 -9.62 5.08
N SER A 393 50.35 -10.66 4.31
CA SER A 393 50.36 -10.65 2.85
C SER A 393 48.94 -10.91 2.34
N LEU A 394 48.52 -10.14 1.34
CA LEU A 394 47.22 -10.25 0.70
C LEU A 394 47.41 -10.42 -0.81
N ARG A 395 46.79 -11.46 -1.38
CA ARG A 395 46.65 -11.68 -2.81
C ARG A 395 45.17 -11.63 -3.21
N ALA A 396 44.77 -10.60 -3.95
CA ALA A 396 43.41 -10.50 -4.46
C ALA A 396 43.34 -10.97 -5.91
N LEU A 397 42.54 -12.00 -6.18
CA LEU A 397 42.21 -12.53 -7.50
C LEU A 397 40.87 -11.95 -7.95
N CYS A 398 40.84 -11.31 -9.11
CA CYS A 398 39.65 -10.60 -9.59
C CYS A 398 39.12 -11.24 -10.87
N GLU A 399 37.85 -11.66 -10.86
CA GLU A 399 37.20 -12.26 -12.03
C GLU A 399 37.10 -11.27 -13.21
N SER A 400 36.83 -10.00 -12.90
CA SER A 400 36.97 -8.89 -13.85
C SER A 400 38.29 -8.17 -13.67
N GLY A 401 38.88 -7.72 -14.78
CA GLY A 401 40.01 -6.81 -14.74
C GLY A 401 39.71 -5.54 -13.94
N ILE A 402 40.69 -5.10 -13.16
CA ILE A 402 40.68 -3.83 -12.43
C ILE A 402 41.57 -2.86 -13.22
N ASP A 403 41.05 -1.66 -13.52
CA ASP A 403 41.84 -0.60 -14.14
C ASP A 403 42.58 0.19 -13.04
N PRO A 404 43.92 0.12 -12.96
CA PRO A 404 44.69 0.85 -11.95
C PRO A 404 44.47 2.37 -11.97
N LYS A 405 44.12 2.94 -13.13
CA LYS A 405 43.93 4.39 -13.28
C LYS A 405 42.59 4.89 -12.74
N LEU A 406 41.59 4.02 -12.71
CA LEU A 406 40.24 4.34 -12.27
C LEU A 406 39.92 3.75 -10.88
N THR A 407 40.94 3.16 -10.22
CA THR A 407 40.78 2.49 -8.94
C THR A 407 41.53 3.22 -7.84
N LYS A 408 40.80 3.62 -6.80
CA LYS A 408 41.39 4.15 -5.55
C LYS A 408 41.42 3.05 -4.49
N MET A 409 42.55 2.90 -3.81
CA MET A 409 42.75 1.89 -2.78
C MET A 409 43.24 2.49 -1.46
N GLU A 410 42.59 2.11 -0.38
CA GLU A 410 42.85 2.65 0.96
C GLU A 410 42.75 1.54 2.01
N LEU A 411 43.74 1.42 2.88
CA LEU A 411 43.63 0.66 4.12
C LEU A 411 42.84 1.47 5.15
N VAL A 412 41.87 0.83 5.79
CA VAL A 412 41.00 1.40 6.82
C VAL A 412 41.24 0.61 8.10
N PHE A 413 41.81 1.27 9.10
CA PHE A 413 42.02 0.75 10.43
C PHE A 413 40.92 1.27 11.35
N THR A 414 40.13 0.39 11.93
CA THR A 414 38.99 0.74 12.77
C THR A 414 39.12 0.12 14.16
N ALA A 415 38.95 0.93 15.21
CA ALA A 415 39.05 0.48 16.59
C ALA A 415 37.69 -0.01 17.16
N CYS A 416 36.69 -0.25 16.30
CA CYS A 416 35.33 -0.58 16.72
C CYS A 416 34.94 -2.01 16.38
N GLU A 417 34.56 -2.76 17.42
CA GLU A 417 34.25 -4.19 17.32
C GLU A 417 32.82 -4.47 16.82
N TYR A 418 31.86 -3.54 17.05
CA TYR A 418 30.43 -3.72 16.71
C TYR A 418 29.79 -2.52 15.99
N CYS A 419 30.58 -1.66 15.34
CA CYS A 419 30.03 -0.48 14.66
C CYS A 419 29.25 -0.84 13.39
N SER A 420 28.12 -0.18 13.18
CA SER A 420 27.32 -0.26 11.94
C SER A 420 28.01 0.36 10.73
N GLU A 421 28.98 1.25 10.95
CA GLU A 421 29.81 1.89 9.94
C GLU A 421 31.28 1.59 10.21
N ILE A 422 31.97 0.99 9.24
CA ILE A 422 33.36 0.55 9.38
C ILE A 422 34.33 1.74 9.32
N ALA A 423 34.01 2.74 8.50
CA ALA A 423 34.69 4.03 8.46
C ALA A 423 33.97 5.02 9.40
N ASN A 424 34.06 4.78 10.70
CA ASN A 424 33.48 5.65 11.71
C ASN A 424 34.40 6.86 12.01
N GLU A 425 33.99 7.67 12.99
CA GLU A 425 34.71 8.88 13.38
C GLU A 425 36.16 8.65 13.81
N SER A 426 36.49 7.45 14.31
CA SER A 426 37.82 7.09 14.82
C SER A 426 38.69 6.30 13.84
N SER A 427 38.21 6.07 12.62
CA SER A 427 38.92 5.24 11.64
C SER A 427 40.08 5.99 10.99
N LEU A 428 41.24 5.33 10.95
CA LEU A 428 42.43 5.78 10.23
C LEU A 428 42.37 5.24 8.79
N VAL A 429 42.52 6.13 7.80
CA VAL A 429 42.42 5.79 6.38
C VAL A 429 43.75 6.12 5.70
N ILE A 430 44.45 5.10 5.24
CA ILE A 430 45.77 5.20 4.62
C ILE A 430 45.66 4.81 3.14
N PRO A 431 45.99 5.70 2.19
CA PRO A 431 46.06 5.32 0.78
C PRO A 431 47.18 4.29 0.56
N VAL A 432 46.96 3.31 -0.30
CA VAL A 432 47.95 2.28 -0.62
C VAL A 432 48.05 2.06 -2.12
N GLU A 433 49.26 1.77 -2.59
CA GLU A 433 49.51 1.34 -3.96
C GLU A 433 49.89 -0.15 -3.96
N PRO A 434 49.04 -1.04 -4.50
CA PRO A 434 49.39 -2.45 -4.52
C PRO A 434 50.36 -2.74 -5.67
N LYS A 435 50.95 -3.94 -5.63
CA LYS A 435 51.59 -4.51 -6.81
C LYS A 435 50.51 -5.11 -7.71
N TRP A 436 50.32 -4.51 -8.89
CA TRP A 436 49.36 -4.98 -9.89
C TRP A 436 49.84 -6.24 -10.62
N GLU A 437 48.94 -7.20 -10.83
CA GLU A 437 49.18 -8.46 -11.54
C GLU A 437 48.09 -8.68 -12.60
N SER A 438 48.26 -9.63 -13.54
CA SER A 438 47.35 -9.81 -14.68
C SER A 438 45.92 -10.22 -14.31
N ASP A 439 45.76 -10.82 -13.14
CA ASP A 439 44.56 -11.44 -12.58
C ASP A 439 44.17 -10.80 -11.23
N GLY A 440 44.74 -9.63 -10.89
CA GLY A 440 44.36 -8.84 -9.72
C GLY A 440 45.53 -8.04 -9.15
N PHE A 441 45.76 -8.14 -7.85
CA PHE A 441 46.85 -7.42 -7.18
C PHE A 441 47.35 -8.12 -5.91
N SER A 442 48.50 -7.68 -5.39
CA SER A 442 49.04 -8.12 -4.10
C SER A 442 49.47 -6.93 -3.23
N LEU A 443 49.30 -7.06 -1.92
CA LEU A 443 49.65 -6.07 -0.90
C LEU A 443 50.39 -6.77 0.25
N VAL A 444 51.48 -6.17 0.75
CA VAL A 444 52.26 -6.70 1.87
C VAL A 444 52.47 -5.60 2.91
N TRP A 445 52.27 -5.95 4.17
CA TRP A 445 52.50 -5.07 5.33
C TRP A 445 53.40 -5.78 6.35
N ASN A 446 54.52 -5.14 6.71
CA ASN A 446 55.61 -5.76 7.48
C ASN A 446 55.80 -5.19 8.90
N ASP A 447 54.93 -4.30 9.35
CA ASP A 447 55.02 -3.67 10.67
C ASP A 447 53.92 -4.19 11.61
N PRO A 448 54.17 -4.35 12.91
CA PRO A 448 53.16 -4.79 13.86
C PRO A 448 51.94 -3.86 13.88
N ILE A 449 50.75 -4.43 13.98
CA ILE A 449 49.50 -3.67 14.07
C ILE A 449 48.89 -3.89 15.46
N PRO A 450 48.58 -2.81 16.19
CA PRO A 450 47.96 -2.90 17.51
C PRO A 450 46.65 -3.68 17.48
N SER A 451 46.45 -4.53 18.50
CA SER A 451 45.33 -5.46 18.58
C SER A 451 43.94 -4.80 18.63
N GLU A 452 43.86 -3.51 18.96
CA GLU A 452 42.63 -2.74 18.97
C GLU A 452 42.05 -2.50 17.57
N TYR A 453 42.88 -2.53 16.52
CA TYR A 453 42.48 -2.19 15.16
C TYR A 453 42.08 -3.42 14.32
N SER A 454 40.92 -3.32 13.69
CA SER A 454 40.55 -4.14 12.54
C SER A 454 40.93 -3.50 11.22
N ILE A 455 41.46 -4.30 10.30
CA ILE A 455 42.04 -3.82 9.04
C ILE A 455 41.17 -4.24 7.87
N TYR A 456 40.83 -3.27 7.04
CA TYR A 456 40.10 -3.49 5.80
C TYR A 456 40.80 -2.77 4.66
N LEU A 457 40.80 -3.38 3.48
CA LEU A 457 41.17 -2.72 2.25
C LEU A 457 39.90 -2.30 1.52
N ARG A 458 39.75 -0.98 1.33
CA ARG A 458 38.67 -0.36 0.56
C ARG A 458 39.15 -0.10 -0.86
N LEU A 459 38.40 -0.59 -1.84
CA LEU A 459 38.59 -0.32 -3.26
C LEU A 459 37.40 0.45 -3.81
N ARG A 460 37.67 1.48 -4.59
CA ARG A 460 36.65 2.25 -5.32
C ARG A 460 36.99 2.29 -6.79
N GLU A 461 36.09 1.80 -7.62
CA GLU A 461 36.23 1.76 -9.08
C GLU A 461 35.18 2.69 -9.71
N GLU A 462 35.63 3.70 -10.43
CA GLU A 462 34.73 4.59 -11.17
C GLU A 462 34.10 3.86 -12.37
N ASN A 463 32.88 4.26 -12.75
CA ASN A 463 32.16 3.76 -13.95
C ASN A 463 31.87 2.24 -13.98
N LYS A 464 31.88 1.56 -12.83
CA LYS A 464 31.55 0.13 -12.71
C LYS A 464 30.32 -0.04 -11.83
N GLN A 465 29.45 -1.00 -12.14
CA GLN A 465 28.29 -1.37 -11.33
C GLN A 465 28.14 -2.89 -11.34
N ILE A 466 27.52 -3.44 -10.30
CA ILE A 466 27.17 -4.86 -10.22
C ILE A 466 25.67 -5.03 -10.01
N THR A 467 25.16 -6.19 -10.42
CA THR A 467 23.77 -6.57 -10.16
C THR A 467 23.78 -7.86 -9.37
N TYR A 468 23.32 -7.81 -8.13
CA TYR A 468 23.21 -9.00 -7.32
C TYR A 468 22.17 -9.96 -7.88
N ASN A 469 22.49 -11.25 -7.83
CA ASN A 469 21.53 -12.28 -8.19
C ASN A 469 20.53 -12.47 -7.03
N PRO A 470 19.23 -12.19 -7.22
CA PRO A 470 18.24 -12.33 -6.16
C PRO A 470 18.12 -13.78 -5.66
N ILE A 471 18.48 -14.76 -6.49
CA ILE A 471 18.51 -16.18 -6.10
C ILE A 471 19.66 -16.45 -5.13
N LEU A 472 20.83 -15.83 -5.33
CA LEU A 472 21.96 -15.96 -4.41
C LEU A 472 21.65 -15.31 -3.06
N ILE A 473 21.00 -14.14 -3.06
CA ILE A 473 20.53 -13.48 -1.83
C ILE A 473 19.50 -14.38 -1.12
N TYR A 474 18.49 -14.87 -1.85
CA TYR A 474 17.49 -15.78 -1.29
C TYR A 474 18.12 -17.05 -0.71
N TYR A 475 19.07 -17.64 -1.43
CA TYR A 475 19.81 -18.81 -0.98
C TYR A 475 20.60 -18.52 0.30
N ALA A 476 21.31 -17.39 0.39
CA ALA A 476 22.03 -16.98 1.59
C ALA A 476 21.09 -16.87 2.80
N VAL A 477 19.96 -16.16 2.64
CA VAL A 477 18.95 -15.99 3.70
C VAL A 477 18.34 -17.32 4.13
N LEU A 478 18.03 -18.20 3.17
CA LEU A 478 17.44 -19.51 3.43
C LEU A 478 18.45 -20.46 4.11
N ASN A 479 19.70 -20.46 3.64
CA ASN A 479 20.80 -21.23 4.21
C ASN A 479 21.04 -20.80 5.67
N ALA A 480 21.10 -19.48 5.90
CA ALA A 480 21.23 -18.90 7.23
C ALA A 480 20.08 -19.31 8.16
N PHE A 481 18.85 -19.38 7.64
CA PHE A 481 17.66 -19.80 8.37
C PHE A 481 17.72 -21.29 8.77
N PHE A 482 18.13 -22.18 7.87
CA PHE A 482 18.22 -23.61 8.17
C PHE A 482 19.35 -23.97 9.15
N HIS A 483 20.43 -23.18 9.16
CA HIS A 483 21.59 -23.42 10.02
C HIS A 483 21.56 -22.67 11.37
N SER A 484 20.47 -21.95 11.70
CA SER A 484 20.28 -21.27 12.99
C SER A 484 19.31 -22.04 13.90
N PRO A 485 19.78 -22.81 14.90
CA PRO A 485 18.91 -23.41 15.89
C PRO A 485 18.57 -22.36 16.97
N GLY A 486 17.33 -21.86 16.97
CA GLY A 486 16.74 -21.22 18.16
C GLY A 486 16.47 -19.72 18.13
N SER A 487 16.63 -19.02 17.00
CA SER A 487 16.38 -17.56 16.96
C SER A 487 14.91 -17.19 16.65
N GLY A 488 14.02 -17.31 17.64
CA GLY A 488 12.75 -16.55 17.71
C GLY A 488 11.50 -17.16 17.05
N ASN A 489 10.33 -16.55 17.26
CA ASN A 489 9.04 -17.11 16.84
C ASN A 489 8.86 -17.07 15.31
N HIS A 490 9.21 -18.17 14.64
CA HIS A 490 9.22 -18.34 13.18
C HIS A 490 7.84 -18.50 12.52
N LEU A 491 6.75 -18.33 13.28
CA LEU A 491 5.38 -18.45 12.79
C LEU A 491 5.10 -17.45 11.65
N GLY A 492 5.69 -16.25 11.70
CA GLY A 492 5.51 -15.22 10.66
C GLY A 492 6.03 -15.63 9.28
N HIS A 493 7.23 -16.24 9.20
CA HIS A 493 7.86 -16.62 7.93
C HIS A 493 7.23 -17.86 7.29
N LEU A 494 6.83 -18.85 8.11
CA LEU A 494 6.11 -20.02 7.62
C LEU A 494 4.68 -19.66 7.18
N ILE A 495 4.03 -18.72 7.89
CA ILE A 495 2.74 -18.17 7.47
C ILE A 495 2.89 -17.38 6.17
N THR A 496 3.93 -16.56 5.99
CA THR A 496 4.09 -15.81 4.72
C THR A 496 4.41 -16.72 3.54
N MET A 497 5.25 -17.75 3.69
CA MET A 497 5.48 -18.76 2.63
C MET A 497 4.21 -19.55 2.30
N GLY A 498 3.45 -19.95 3.32
CA GLY A 498 2.17 -20.62 3.14
C GLY A 498 1.11 -19.73 2.48
N ILE A 499 0.95 -18.49 2.94
CA ILE A 499 -0.01 -17.51 2.40
C ILE A 499 0.37 -17.12 0.98
N THR A 500 1.64 -16.83 0.68
CA THR A 500 2.05 -16.43 -0.67
C THR A 500 1.82 -17.55 -1.68
N SER A 501 2.20 -18.79 -1.36
CA SER A 501 1.93 -19.96 -2.22
C SER A 501 0.42 -20.17 -2.43
N LEU A 502 -0.38 -20.07 -1.36
CA LEU A 502 -1.83 -20.18 -1.44
C LEU A 502 -2.46 -19.02 -2.25
N VAL A 503 -1.96 -17.79 -2.09
CA VAL A 503 -2.40 -16.62 -2.85
C VAL A 503 -2.04 -16.76 -4.31
N PHE A 504 -0.85 -17.25 -4.69
CA PHE A 504 -0.50 -17.52 -6.09
C PHE A 504 -1.38 -18.60 -6.72
N LEU A 505 -1.69 -19.67 -5.97
CA LEU A 505 -2.62 -20.72 -6.43
C LEU A 505 -4.06 -20.20 -6.58
N ILE A 506 -4.57 -19.45 -5.59
CA ILE A 506 -5.91 -18.87 -5.64
C ILE A 506 -6.00 -17.81 -6.75
N THR A 507 -5.02 -16.93 -6.87
CA THR A 507 -5.02 -15.89 -7.92
C THR A 507 -4.89 -16.50 -9.31
N GLY A 508 -4.05 -17.52 -9.50
CA GLY A 508 -3.96 -18.28 -10.74
C GLY A 508 -5.28 -18.99 -11.10
N PHE A 509 -5.90 -19.66 -10.13
CA PHE A 509 -7.20 -20.32 -10.31
C PHE A 509 -8.33 -19.32 -10.62
N VAL A 510 -8.37 -18.19 -9.91
CA VAL A 510 -9.33 -17.09 -10.16
C VAL A 510 -9.10 -16.47 -11.53
N PHE A 511 -7.85 -16.27 -11.96
CA PHE A 511 -7.52 -15.71 -13.27
C PHE A 511 -7.95 -16.64 -14.42
N VAL A 512 -7.67 -17.94 -14.31
CA VAL A 512 -8.10 -18.95 -15.30
C VAL A 512 -9.63 -19.03 -15.37
N ASN A 513 -10.31 -19.07 -14.23
CA ASN A 513 -11.78 -19.09 -14.19
C ASN A 513 -12.40 -17.80 -14.72
N ARG A 514 -11.81 -16.62 -14.42
CA ARG A 514 -12.25 -15.34 -15.00
C ARG A 514 -12.11 -15.32 -16.51
N LYS A 515 -10.98 -15.81 -17.05
CA LYS A 515 -10.73 -15.86 -18.50
C LYS A 515 -11.69 -16.84 -19.20
N LYS A 516 -11.97 -18.00 -18.61
CA LYS A 516 -12.95 -18.98 -19.09
C LYS A 516 -14.37 -18.40 -19.08
N HIS A 517 -14.77 -17.72 -18.00
CA HIS A 517 -16.08 -17.10 -17.88
C HIS A 517 -16.26 -15.91 -18.84
N GLN A 518 -15.22 -15.09 -19.04
CA GLN A 518 -15.24 -14.00 -20.04
C GLN A 518 -15.38 -14.54 -21.47
N ARG A 519 -14.68 -15.64 -21.81
CA ARG A 519 -14.81 -16.29 -23.12
C ARG A 519 -16.23 -16.82 -23.35
N SER A 520 -16.79 -17.55 -22.38
CA SER A 520 -18.16 -18.07 -22.44
C SER A 520 -19.20 -16.96 -22.56
N LYS A 521 -19.05 -15.83 -21.84
CA LYS A 521 -19.92 -14.65 -21.99
C LYS A 521 -19.84 -14.03 -23.38
N LYS A 522 -18.64 -13.93 -23.95
CA LYS A 522 -18.44 -13.40 -25.31
C LYS A 522 -19.09 -14.31 -26.36
N GLU A 523 -18.96 -15.62 -26.22
CA GLU A 523 -19.60 -16.62 -27.09
C GLU A 523 -21.14 -16.59 -26.98
N SER A 524 -21.68 -16.55 -25.75
CA SER A 524 -23.13 -16.41 -25.50
C SER A 524 -23.70 -15.12 -26.09
N TYR A 525 -23.02 -13.98 -25.88
CA TYR A 525 -23.40 -12.69 -26.45
C TYR A 525 -23.50 -12.74 -27.99
N GLN A 526 -22.49 -13.31 -28.66
CA GLN A 526 -22.51 -13.45 -30.12
C GLN A 526 -23.63 -14.38 -30.60
N THR A 527 -23.89 -15.46 -29.86
CA THR A 527 -24.96 -16.41 -30.15
C THR A 527 -26.32 -15.72 -30.08
N ILE A 528 -26.62 -15.02 -28.99
CA ILE A 528 -27.87 -14.26 -28.80
C ILE A 528 -28.08 -13.25 -29.93
N LEU A 529 -27.06 -12.45 -30.26
CA LEU A 529 -27.17 -11.47 -31.36
C LEU A 529 -27.41 -12.12 -32.71
N SER A 530 -26.73 -13.23 -33.00
CA SER A 530 -26.90 -13.96 -34.26
C SER A 530 -28.33 -14.49 -34.41
N GLU A 531 -28.94 -14.96 -33.32
CA GLU A 531 -30.31 -15.47 -33.33
C GLU A 531 -31.35 -14.37 -33.49
N ILE A 532 -31.18 -13.22 -32.84
CA ILE A 532 -32.10 -12.09 -33.01
C ILE A 532 -32.05 -11.58 -34.45
N ARG A 533 -30.85 -11.50 -35.04
CA ARG A 533 -30.65 -11.06 -36.42
C ARG A 533 -31.26 -11.98 -37.47
N LYS A 534 -31.57 -13.24 -37.14
CA LYS A 534 -32.33 -14.14 -38.04
C LYS A 534 -33.75 -13.64 -38.28
N TYR A 535 -34.36 -13.04 -37.25
CA TYR A 535 -35.73 -12.50 -37.33
C TYR A 535 -35.75 -10.99 -37.63
N ASP A 536 -34.72 -10.27 -37.21
CA ASP A 536 -34.57 -8.82 -37.43
C ASP A 536 -33.15 -8.47 -37.88
N PRO A 537 -32.87 -8.51 -39.20
CA PRO A 537 -31.55 -8.20 -39.75
C PRO A 537 -31.02 -6.80 -39.39
N ASN A 538 -31.92 -5.86 -39.11
CA ASN A 538 -31.60 -4.47 -38.78
C ASN A 538 -31.33 -4.25 -37.28
N PHE A 539 -31.36 -5.30 -36.45
CA PHE A 539 -31.12 -5.18 -35.01
C PHE A 539 -29.66 -4.80 -34.70
N ASP A 540 -29.49 -3.64 -34.09
CA ASP A 540 -28.23 -3.16 -33.53
C ASP A 540 -28.33 -2.97 -32.02
N PHE A 541 -27.55 -3.75 -31.27
CA PHE A 541 -27.52 -3.68 -29.82
C PHE A 541 -27.01 -2.34 -29.29
N SER A 542 -26.15 -1.63 -30.02
CA SER A 542 -25.64 -0.32 -29.60
C SER A 542 -26.74 0.73 -29.60
N LEU A 543 -27.58 0.73 -30.65
CA LEU A 543 -28.77 1.60 -30.71
C LEU A 543 -29.79 1.21 -29.65
N PHE A 544 -30.03 -0.10 -29.49
CA PHE A 544 -30.94 -0.59 -28.46
C PHE A 544 -30.45 -0.25 -27.04
N ARG A 545 -29.15 -0.35 -26.77
CA ARG A 545 -28.53 0.06 -25.50
C ARG A 545 -28.78 1.54 -25.19
N ASN A 546 -28.62 2.43 -26.16
CA ASN A 546 -28.89 3.85 -25.96
C ASN A 546 -30.38 4.10 -25.65
N LYS A 547 -31.28 3.35 -26.32
CA LYS A 547 -32.71 3.37 -26.02
C LYS A 547 -33.01 2.93 -24.59
N VAL A 548 -32.43 1.80 -24.15
CA VAL A 548 -32.56 1.31 -22.77
C VAL A 548 -32.11 2.37 -21.77
N ILE A 549 -30.93 2.97 -21.96
CA ILE A 549 -30.42 4.03 -21.07
C ILE A 549 -31.41 5.20 -21.00
N SER A 550 -31.88 5.70 -22.14
CA SER A 550 -32.82 6.83 -22.19
C SER A 550 -34.15 6.51 -21.50
N ILE A 551 -34.68 5.30 -21.72
CA ILE A 551 -35.90 4.84 -21.05
C ILE A 551 -35.67 4.79 -19.53
N THR A 552 -34.61 4.16 -19.06
CA THR A 552 -34.30 4.04 -17.63
C THR A 552 -34.12 5.41 -16.97
N GLU A 553 -33.40 6.34 -17.59
CA GLU A 553 -33.21 7.70 -17.06
C GLU A 553 -34.54 8.48 -16.99
N LYS A 554 -35.37 8.39 -18.03
CA LYS A 554 -36.73 8.97 -18.02
C LYS A 554 -37.58 8.35 -16.92
N THR A 555 -37.49 7.03 -16.71
CA THR A 555 -38.24 6.30 -15.69
C THR A 555 -37.84 6.72 -14.28
N VAL A 556 -36.54 6.89 -14.02
CA VAL A 556 -36.05 7.40 -12.73
C VAL A 556 -36.43 8.87 -12.53
N SER A 557 -36.37 9.70 -13.57
CA SER A 557 -36.85 11.08 -13.49
C SER A 557 -38.35 11.18 -13.18
N ALA A 558 -39.15 10.29 -13.77
CA ALA A 558 -40.58 10.19 -13.49
C ALA A 558 -40.85 9.76 -12.03
N TRP A 559 -40.09 8.77 -11.54
CA TRP A 559 -40.13 8.34 -10.15
C TRP A 559 -39.77 9.47 -9.18
N ASP A 560 -38.67 10.19 -9.43
CA ASP A 560 -38.23 11.34 -8.61
C ASP A 560 -39.28 12.46 -8.57
N LYS A 561 -39.95 12.74 -9.70
CA LYS A 561 -41.05 13.71 -9.78
C LYS A 561 -42.34 13.24 -9.09
N GLY A 562 -42.43 11.97 -8.73
CA GLY A 562 -43.59 11.37 -8.08
C GLY A 562 -44.75 11.09 -9.03
N THR A 563 -44.49 10.97 -10.34
CA THR A 563 -45.52 10.62 -11.35
C THR A 563 -44.91 9.81 -12.49
N MET A 564 -45.51 8.66 -12.81
CA MET A 564 -45.03 7.76 -13.86
C MET A 564 -45.63 8.04 -15.24
N GLU A 565 -46.61 8.95 -15.36
CA GLU A 565 -47.27 9.26 -16.64
C GLU A 565 -46.30 9.60 -17.79
N PRO A 566 -45.21 10.36 -17.59
CA PRO A 566 -44.27 10.67 -18.67
C PRO A 566 -43.61 9.45 -19.33
N VAL A 567 -43.60 8.30 -18.66
CA VAL A 567 -42.96 7.08 -19.16
C VAL A 567 -43.94 5.95 -19.44
N ARG A 568 -45.25 6.18 -19.32
CA ARG A 568 -46.29 5.16 -19.54
C ARG A 568 -46.13 4.41 -20.87
N ASN A 569 -45.71 5.11 -21.92
CA ASN A 569 -45.55 4.54 -23.26
C ASN A 569 -44.35 3.59 -23.40
N PHE A 570 -43.43 3.54 -22.44
CA PHE A 570 -42.27 2.65 -22.45
C PHE A 570 -42.42 1.43 -21.54
N LEU A 571 -43.41 1.45 -20.64
CA LEU A 571 -43.58 0.47 -19.57
C LEU A 571 -44.79 -0.42 -19.85
N SER A 572 -44.69 -1.70 -19.52
CA SER A 572 -45.86 -2.57 -19.48
C SER A 572 -46.86 -2.11 -18.42
N ALA A 573 -48.08 -2.63 -18.49
CA ALA A 573 -49.10 -2.39 -17.47
C ALA A 573 -48.59 -2.75 -16.08
N ALA A 574 -47.90 -3.89 -15.91
CA ALA A 574 -47.40 -4.30 -14.60
C ALA A 574 -46.36 -3.33 -14.03
N VAL A 575 -45.37 -2.95 -14.84
CA VAL A 575 -44.28 -2.07 -14.38
C VAL A 575 -44.82 -0.66 -14.10
N PHE A 576 -45.71 -0.16 -14.94
CA PHE A 576 -46.36 1.13 -14.72
C PHE A 576 -47.22 1.11 -13.45
N GLN A 577 -48.13 0.15 -13.30
CA GLN A 577 -49.01 0.07 -12.13
C GLN A 577 -48.22 -0.13 -10.84
N ARG A 578 -47.17 -0.96 -10.86
CA ARG A 578 -46.24 -1.13 -9.75
C ARG A 578 -45.73 0.22 -9.25
N PHE A 579 -45.09 1.01 -10.12
CA PHE A 579 -44.45 2.24 -9.67
C PHE A 579 -45.46 3.33 -9.33
N SER A 580 -46.54 3.48 -10.11
CA SER A 580 -47.62 4.43 -9.83
C SER A 580 -48.26 4.16 -8.48
N ILE A 581 -48.58 2.90 -8.17
CA ILE A 581 -49.20 2.51 -6.90
C ILE A 581 -48.19 2.61 -5.75
N GLN A 582 -46.92 2.22 -5.95
CA GLN A 582 -45.89 2.39 -4.92
C GLN A 582 -45.68 3.86 -4.54
N LEU A 583 -45.58 4.77 -5.51
CA LEU A 583 -45.47 6.21 -5.24
C LEU A 583 -46.72 6.74 -4.53
N HIS A 584 -47.90 6.27 -4.93
CA HIS A 584 -49.17 6.66 -4.32
C HIS A 584 -49.25 6.22 -2.85
N LEU A 585 -48.96 4.94 -2.56
CA LEU A 585 -48.97 4.39 -1.21
C LEU A 585 -47.87 5.01 -0.34
N MET A 586 -46.68 5.25 -0.87
CA MET A 586 -45.61 5.94 -0.15
C MET A 586 -46.06 7.34 0.29
N LYS A 587 -46.79 8.06 -0.58
CA LYS A 587 -47.29 9.41 -0.27
C LYS A 587 -48.51 9.43 0.66
N LEU A 588 -49.45 8.49 0.49
CA LEU A 588 -50.71 8.46 1.24
C LEU A 588 -50.64 7.67 2.54
N VAL A 589 -50.03 6.48 2.50
CA VAL A 589 -49.96 5.53 3.61
C VAL A 589 -48.68 5.74 4.40
N ASP A 590 -47.52 5.76 3.75
CA ASP A 590 -46.23 5.90 4.44
C ASP A 590 -45.97 7.35 4.88
N GLY A 591 -46.59 8.33 4.22
CA GLY A 591 -46.38 9.76 4.49
C GLY A 591 -44.98 10.24 4.10
N GLU A 592 -44.42 9.64 3.04
CA GLU A 592 -43.05 9.83 2.58
C GLU A 592 -42.98 10.18 1.08
N VAL A 593 -41.83 10.70 0.66
CA VAL A 593 -41.47 10.94 -0.74
C VAL A 593 -40.04 10.45 -0.97
N ASN A 594 -39.82 9.76 -2.07
CA ASN A 594 -38.48 9.35 -2.48
C ASN A 594 -37.91 10.37 -3.47
N ARG A 595 -36.63 10.72 -3.31
CA ARG A 595 -35.96 11.72 -4.12
C ARG A 595 -34.58 11.23 -4.55
N MET A 596 -34.25 11.48 -5.80
CA MET A 596 -33.04 10.98 -6.45
C MET A 596 -32.28 12.10 -7.15
N LYS A 597 -30.94 12.08 -7.08
CA LYS A 597 -30.06 13.08 -7.72
C LYS A 597 -28.86 12.40 -8.37
N ASP A 598 -28.41 12.98 -9.49
CA ASP A 598 -27.24 12.53 -10.25
C ASP A 598 -27.33 11.05 -10.70
N PHE A 599 -28.51 10.61 -11.13
CA PHE A 599 -28.72 9.26 -11.66
C PHE A 599 -27.98 9.06 -12.99
N SER A 600 -27.32 7.91 -13.15
CA SER A 600 -26.70 7.49 -14.41
C SER A 600 -26.64 5.96 -14.55
N VAL A 601 -26.76 5.48 -15.78
CA VAL A 601 -26.55 4.07 -16.12
C VAL A 601 -25.08 3.85 -16.48
N VAL A 602 -24.36 3.10 -15.66
CA VAL A 602 -22.92 2.81 -15.81
C VAL A 602 -22.67 1.75 -16.88
N SER A 603 -23.49 0.69 -16.92
CA SER A 603 -23.36 -0.35 -17.94
C SER A 603 -24.67 -1.08 -18.21
N VAL A 604 -24.83 -1.57 -19.44
CA VAL A 604 -25.94 -2.42 -19.89
C VAL A 604 -25.34 -3.66 -20.54
N GLN A 605 -25.72 -4.86 -20.10
CA GLN A 605 -25.21 -6.13 -20.62
C GLN A 605 -26.36 -7.08 -20.94
N ILE A 606 -26.35 -7.72 -22.11
CA ILE A 606 -27.25 -8.86 -22.36
C ILE A 606 -26.80 -10.01 -21.47
N ILE A 607 -27.71 -10.55 -20.68
CA ILE A 607 -27.44 -11.74 -19.86
C ILE A 607 -28.20 -12.96 -20.35
N ASP A 608 -29.37 -12.79 -20.96
CA ASP A 608 -30.19 -13.88 -21.46
C ASP A 608 -31.23 -13.39 -22.49
N LYS A 609 -31.87 -14.33 -23.18
CA LYS A 609 -33.04 -14.08 -24.03
C LYS A 609 -34.08 -15.18 -23.86
N THR A 610 -35.35 -14.81 -23.94
CA THR A 610 -36.48 -15.74 -23.97
C THR A 610 -37.26 -15.51 -25.26
N MET A 611 -37.60 -16.59 -25.96
CA MET A 611 -38.49 -16.57 -27.12
C MET A 611 -39.64 -17.50 -26.81
N GLU A 612 -40.84 -16.95 -26.68
CA GLU A 612 -42.04 -17.71 -26.31
C GLU A 612 -43.24 -17.19 -27.09
N SER A 613 -43.96 -18.12 -27.74
CA SER A 613 -45.05 -17.77 -28.67
C SER A 613 -44.54 -16.75 -29.71
N ASP A 614 -45.25 -15.64 -29.90
CA ASP A 614 -44.89 -14.57 -30.82
C ASP A 614 -43.97 -13.50 -30.22
N TYR A 615 -43.43 -13.68 -29.02
CA TYR A 615 -42.64 -12.65 -28.31
C TYR A 615 -41.17 -13.03 -28.10
N LEU A 616 -40.32 -12.01 -28.24
CA LEU A 616 -38.90 -12.03 -27.90
C LEU A 616 -38.68 -11.10 -26.70
N THR A 617 -38.16 -11.66 -25.61
CA THR A 617 -37.71 -10.93 -24.43
C THR A 617 -36.18 -10.95 -24.36
N LEU A 618 -35.59 -9.77 -24.17
CA LEU A 618 -34.18 -9.58 -23.86
C LEU A 618 -34.01 -9.22 -22.40
N HIS A 619 -33.20 -9.99 -21.69
CA HIS A 619 -32.89 -9.74 -20.29
C HIS A 619 -31.55 -9.02 -20.19
N LEU A 620 -31.58 -7.80 -19.63
CA LEU A 620 -30.45 -6.89 -19.59
C LEU A 620 -30.04 -6.64 -18.14
N LYS A 621 -28.78 -6.90 -17.81
CA LYS A 621 -28.21 -6.48 -16.54
C LYS A 621 -27.75 -5.03 -16.62
N LEU A 622 -28.36 -4.17 -15.82
CA LEU A 622 -28.03 -2.76 -15.69
C LEU A 622 -27.24 -2.53 -14.41
N LYS A 623 -26.18 -1.74 -14.49
CA LYS A 623 -25.48 -1.19 -13.34
C LYS A 623 -25.74 0.30 -13.30
N CYS A 624 -26.30 0.80 -12.20
CA CYS A 624 -26.74 2.18 -12.05
C CYS A 624 -26.04 2.85 -10.87
N LYS A 625 -25.87 4.16 -10.94
CA LYS A 625 -25.28 4.99 -9.88
C LYS A 625 -26.18 6.20 -9.63
N THR A 626 -26.50 6.47 -8.36
CA THR A 626 -27.38 7.60 -7.97
C THR A 626 -27.22 7.95 -6.50
N LYS A 627 -27.62 9.16 -6.13
CA LYS A 627 -27.96 9.52 -4.76
C LYS A 627 -29.47 9.30 -4.60
N ASP A 628 -29.89 8.52 -3.61
CA ASP A 628 -31.29 8.12 -3.37
C ASP A 628 -31.58 8.25 -1.88
N LYS A 629 -32.60 9.03 -1.53
CA LYS A 629 -33.04 9.18 -0.14
C LYS A 629 -34.55 9.42 -0.06
N THR A 630 -35.17 8.81 0.95
CA THR A 630 -36.58 9.00 1.28
C THR A 630 -36.72 10.02 2.40
N PHE A 631 -37.71 10.91 2.29
CA PHE A 631 -38.00 12.00 3.21
C PHE A 631 -39.46 11.96 3.65
N PRO A 632 -39.80 12.48 4.84
CA PRO A 632 -41.18 12.80 5.17
C PRO A 632 -41.81 13.70 4.10
N LYS A 633 -43.09 13.47 3.79
CA LYS A 633 -43.82 14.20 2.74
C LYS A 633 -43.84 15.72 2.95
N GLN A 634 -43.73 16.19 4.19
CA GLN A 634 -43.77 17.61 4.56
C GLN A 634 -42.41 18.30 4.45
N THR A 635 -41.32 17.57 4.20
CA THR A 635 -39.97 18.15 4.06
C THR A 635 -39.93 19.11 2.87
N SER A 636 -39.34 20.29 3.07
CA SER A 636 -39.22 21.30 2.01
C SER A 636 -38.27 20.85 0.89
N GLU A 637 -38.51 21.29 -0.34
CA GLU A 637 -37.66 20.92 -1.48
C GLU A 637 -36.21 21.41 -1.29
N LEU A 638 -36.02 22.57 -0.63
CA LEU A 638 -34.69 23.09 -0.30
C LEU A 638 -33.93 22.17 0.67
N GLU A 639 -34.60 21.65 1.71
CA GLU A 639 -34.01 20.69 2.64
C GLU A 639 -33.66 19.36 1.96
N ILE A 640 -34.54 18.88 1.07
CA ILE A 640 -34.31 17.68 0.25
C ILE A 640 -33.03 17.85 -0.57
N GLN A 641 -32.90 18.95 -1.33
CA GLN A 641 -31.74 19.21 -2.18
C GLN A 641 -30.45 19.32 -1.36
N ASN A 642 -30.47 20.08 -0.26
CA ASN A 642 -29.33 20.23 0.65
C ASN A 642 -28.89 18.88 1.25
N SER A 643 -29.85 18.00 1.56
CA SER A 643 -29.55 16.67 2.09
C SER A 643 -29.00 15.74 1.01
N LEU A 644 -29.54 15.80 -0.21
CA LEU A 644 -29.06 15.01 -1.34
C LEU A 644 -27.65 15.42 -1.77
N GLU A 645 -27.27 16.69 -1.69
CA GLU A 645 -25.89 17.13 -1.98
C GLU A 645 -24.85 16.49 -1.08
N LYS A 646 -25.20 16.28 0.19
CA LYS A 646 -24.35 15.62 1.20
C LYS A 646 -24.43 14.10 1.16
N THR A 647 -25.34 13.54 0.36
CA THR A 647 -25.54 12.09 0.26
C THR A 647 -24.50 11.48 -0.68
N SER A 648 -23.87 10.39 -0.24
CA SER A 648 -22.91 9.65 -1.06
C SER A 648 -23.62 8.91 -2.19
N PHE A 649 -22.90 8.70 -3.29
CA PHE A 649 -23.41 7.87 -4.37
C PHE A 649 -23.56 6.42 -3.94
N SER A 650 -24.72 5.84 -4.23
CA SER A 650 -24.97 4.41 -4.20
C SER A 650 -24.81 3.82 -5.60
N THR A 651 -24.37 2.56 -5.67
CA THR A 651 -24.33 1.78 -6.91
C THR A 651 -25.11 0.50 -6.70
N TYR A 652 -25.94 0.12 -7.66
CA TYR A 652 -26.77 -1.09 -7.59
C TYR A 652 -26.91 -1.74 -8.97
N GLU A 653 -27.34 -3.00 -8.98
CA GLU A 653 -27.50 -3.80 -10.19
C GLU A 653 -28.91 -4.42 -10.26
N GLU A 654 -29.60 -4.21 -11.37
CA GLU A 654 -30.93 -4.74 -11.65
C GLU A 654 -30.95 -5.44 -13.00
N ILE A 655 -31.95 -6.29 -13.21
CA ILE A 655 -32.22 -6.95 -14.48
C ILE A 655 -33.51 -6.38 -15.05
N HIS A 656 -33.39 -5.77 -16.23
CA HIS A 656 -34.50 -5.18 -16.96
C HIS A 656 -34.83 -6.10 -18.14
N SER A 657 -36.07 -6.59 -18.18
CA SER A 657 -36.59 -7.43 -19.25
C SER A 657 -37.34 -6.56 -20.24
N TYR A 658 -36.86 -6.49 -21.48
CA TYR A 658 -37.51 -5.78 -22.57
C TYR A 658 -38.14 -6.79 -23.53
N THR A 659 -39.41 -6.63 -23.85
CA THR A 659 -40.14 -7.55 -24.72
C THR A 659 -40.71 -6.84 -25.94
N ARG A 660 -40.67 -7.51 -27.10
CA ARG A 660 -41.38 -7.13 -28.32
C ARG A 660 -41.85 -8.36 -29.08
N LYS A 661 -42.73 -8.17 -30.07
CA LYS A 661 -43.13 -9.23 -30.98
C LYS A 661 -41.97 -9.66 -31.88
N LEU A 662 -41.86 -10.96 -32.13
CA LEU A 662 -40.78 -11.58 -32.90
C LEU A 662 -40.79 -11.13 -34.37
N SER A 663 -41.98 -10.84 -34.91
CA SER A 663 -42.16 -10.32 -36.28
C SER A 663 -41.80 -8.85 -36.45
N THR A 664 -41.50 -8.12 -35.36
CA THR A 664 -41.21 -6.69 -35.41
C THR A 664 -39.78 -6.42 -35.85
N GLN A 665 -39.63 -5.65 -36.93
CA GLN A 665 -38.32 -5.24 -37.45
C GLN A 665 -37.86 -3.93 -36.84
N THR A 666 -36.56 -3.81 -36.58
CA THR A 666 -35.95 -2.56 -36.11
C THR A 666 -36.01 -1.51 -37.22
N LYS A 667 -36.59 -0.34 -36.90
CA LYS A 667 -36.58 0.85 -37.74
C LYS A 667 -35.65 1.90 -37.11
N PRO A 668 -34.41 2.06 -37.60
CA PRO A 668 -33.45 2.98 -37.00
C PRO A 668 -34.02 4.40 -36.88
N LYS A 669 -33.98 4.97 -35.67
CA LYS A 669 -34.46 6.33 -35.33
C LYS A 669 -35.96 6.57 -35.52
N ILE A 670 -36.77 5.55 -35.78
CA ILE A 670 -38.24 5.64 -35.81
C ILE A 670 -38.77 4.93 -34.57
N ASP A 671 -38.79 5.66 -33.46
CA ASP A 671 -39.26 5.17 -32.16
C ASP A 671 -39.60 6.33 -31.21
N LEU A 672 -40.13 5.96 -30.05
CA LEU A 672 -40.66 6.91 -29.05
C LEU A 672 -39.59 7.73 -28.34
N ILE A 673 -38.31 7.34 -28.38
CA ILE A 673 -37.23 8.16 -27.81
C ILE A 673 -36.84 9.31 -28.74
N HIS A 674 -37.17 9.20 -30.03
CA HIS A 674 -37.00 10.24 -31.05
C HIS A 674 -38.32 10.94 -31.39
N ASP A 675 -39.34 10.83 -30.53
CA ASP A 675 -40.62 11.53 -30.67
C ASP A 675 -41.43 11.09 -31.91
N LEU A 676 -41.22 9.85 -32.37
CA LEU A 676 -41.89 9.26 -33.52
C LEU A 676 -42.65 7.99 -33.15
N CYS A 677 -43.81 7.77 -33.78
CA CYS A 677 -44.57 6.54 -33.60
C CYS A 677 -43.81 5.35 -34.21
N PRO A 678 -43.54 4.27 -33.46
CA PRO A 678 -42.81 3.10 -33.97
C PRO A 678 -43.61 2.34 -35.05
N SER A 679 -44.94 2.45 -35.04
CA SER A 679 -45.80 1.83 -36.03
C SER A 679 -45.76 2.55 -37.38
N CYS A 680 -46.08 3.85 -37.41
CA CYS A 680 -46.29 4.61 -38.66
C CYS A 680 -45.26 5.73 -38.93
N GLY A 681 -44.41 6.09 -37.97
CA GLY A 681 -43.43 7.16 -38.10
C GLY A 681 -43.98 8.58 -37.97
N ALA A 682 -45.27 8.76 -37.66
CA ALA A 682 -45.84 10.08 -37.38
C ALA A 682 -45.22 10.71 -36.12
N SER A 683 -45.16 12.03 -36.05
CA SER A 683 -44.73 12.73 -34.82
C SER A 683 -45.65 12.36 -33.67
N ALA A 684 -45.09 11.70 -32.66
CA ALA A 684 -45.79 11.35 -31.45
C ALA A 684 -45.74 12.57 -30.52
N LYS A 685 -46.79 13.41 -30.54
CA LYS A 685 -46.94 14.42 -29.48
C LYS A 685 -47.10 13.68 -28.15
N PHE A 686 -46.16 13.86 -27.21
CA PHE A 686 -46.20 13.27 -25.86
C PHE A 686 -47.28 13.87 -24.95
N SER A 687 -48.43 14.30 -25.48
CA SER A 687 -49.51 14.80 -24.62
C SER A 687 -49.99 13.65 -23.72
N HIS A 688 -49.73 13.83 -22.43
CA HIS A 688 -49.61 12.84 -21.35
C HIS A 688 -50.82 11.96 -21.02
N THR A 689 -51.85 11.88 -21.86
CA THR A 689 -53.11 11.22 -21.48
C THR A 689 -53.44 9.99 -22.31
N THR A 690 -52.76 9.73 -23.42
CA THR A 690 -53.10 8.61 -24.32
C THR A 690 -51.91 7.70 -24.59
N ASN A 691 -52.13 6.38 -24.54
CA ASN A 691 -51.12 5.37 -24.87
C ASN A 691 -51.19 4.88 -26.33
N ARG A 692 -51.90 5.64 -27.17
CA ARG A 692 -52.27 5.29 -28.54
C ARG A 692 -51.85 6.40 -29.50
N CYS A 693 -51.39 6.02 -30.69
CA CYS A 693 -51.10 6.93 -31.78
C CYS A 693 -52.39 7.46 -32.43
N GLU A 694 -52.53 8.78 -32.54
CA GLU A 694 -53.70 9.44 -33.16
C GLU A 694 -53.83 9.20 -34.67
N TYR A 695 -52.76 8.74 -35.34
CA TYR A 695 -52.72 8.58 -36.80
C TYR A 695 -52.97 7.14 -37.27
N CYS A 696 -52.47 6.15 -36.53
CA CYS A 696 -52.52 4.74 -36.94
C CYS A 696 -53.09 3.80 -35.88
N ASP A 697 -53.62 4.35 -34.79
CA ASP A 697 -54.19 3.63 -33.64
C ASP A 697 -53.26 2.64 -32.94
N GLY A 698 -51.95 2.67 -33.24
CA GLY A 698 -50.96 1.80 -32.63
C GLY A 698 -50.82 2.09 -31.14
N ILE A 699 -50.84 1.03 -30.31
CA ILE A 699 -50.63 1.12 -28.87
C ILE A 699 -49.13 1.06 -28.58
N TYR A 700 -48.60 2.12 -27.98
CA TYR A 700 -47.17 2.33 -27.81
C TYR A 700 -46.49 1.26 -26.94
N ASN A 701 -47.09 0.91 -25.81
CA ASN A 701 -46.55 -0.06 -24.86
C ASN A 701 -47.13 -1.48 -25.01
N SER A 702 -47.67 -1.83 -26.18
CA SER A 702 -48.19 -3.18 -26.45
C SER A 702 -47.09 -4.21 -26.68
N GLY A 703 -45.91 -3.80 -27.15
CA GLY A 703 -44.87 -4.71 -27.63
C GLY A 703 -45.03 -5.12 -29.10
N GLU A 704 -46.08 -4.64 -29.79
CA GLU A 704 -46.32 -4.97 -31.20
C GLU A 704 -45.37 -4.20 -32.15
N ALA A 705 -45.02 -2.95 -31.81
CA ALA A 705 -44.29 -2.06 -32.71
C ALA A 705 -42.85 -1.75 -32.27
N ASP A 706 -42.53 -1.84 -30.97
CA ASP A 706 -41.20 -1.60 -30.42
C ASP A 706 -41.04 -2.33 -29.09
N TRP A 707 -39.84 -2.28 -28.52
CA TRP A 707 -39.50 -2.85 -27.22
C TRP A 707 -40.21 -2.13 -26.05
N VAL A 708 -40.79 -2.91 -25.15
CA VAL A 708 -41.45 -2.45 -23.93
C VAL A 708 -40.72 -3.02 -22.72
N LEU A 709 -40.52 -2.22 -21.68
CA LEU A 709 -39.97 -2.68 -20.41
C LEU A 709 -41.06 -3.45 -19.64
N THR A 710 -40.94 -4.77 -19.58
CA THR A 710 -41.95 -5.67 -19.01
C THR A 710 -41.62 -6.14 -17.61
N GLU A 711 -40.35 -6.05 -17.18
CA GLU A 711 -39.96 -6.48 -15.84
C GLU A 711 -38.71 -5.76 -15.36
N ILE A 712 -38.65 -5.51 -14.05
CA ILE A 712 -37.45 -5.06 -13.34
C ILE A 712 -37.29 -5.94 -12.10
N THR A 713 -36.22 -6.73 -12.08
CA THR A 713 -35.96 -7.77 -11.07
C THR A 713 -34.60 -7.55 -10.45
N GLN A 714 -34.46 -7.83 -9.14
CA GLN A 714 -33.16 -7.73 -8.50
C GLN A 714 -32.24 -8.87 -8.97
N THR A 715 -30.94 -8.59 -9.05
CA THR A 715 -29.96 -9.59 -9.50
C THR A 715 -29.98 -10.87 -8.64
N VAL A 716 -30.36 -10.76 -7.36
CA VAL A 716 -30.46 -11.90 -6.42
C VAL A 716 -31.76 -12.71 -6.56
N GLU A 717 -32.82 -12.11 -7.11
CA GLU A 717 -34.10 -12.78 -7.35
C GLU A 717 -34.17 -13.40 -8.75
N TRP A 718 -33.22 -13.04 -9.62
CA TRP A 718 -33.12 -13.58 -10.97
C TRP A 718 -32.68 -15.03 -10.98
N ASP A 719 -33.57 -15.90 -11.47
CA ASP A 719 -33.33 -17.32 -11.65
C ASP A 719 -33.46 -17.66 -13.14
N SER A 720 -32.33 -17.75 -13.84
CA SER A 720 -32.30 -18.06 -15.28
C SER A 720 -32.70 -19.51 -15.59
N ALA A 721 -32.82 -20.38 -14.57
CA ALA A 721 -32.85 -21.82 -14.75
C ALA A 721 -34.19 -22.49 -14.35
N LYS A 722 -35.15 -21.76 -13.80
CA LYS A 722 -36.47 -22.35 -13.46
C LYS A 722 -37.45 -22.31 -14.61
N GLN A 723 -37.33 -23.28 -15.51
CA GLN A 723 -38.48 -23.73 -16.30
C GLN A 723 -39.55 -24.26 -15.34
N SER A 724 -40.67 -23.53 -15.23
CA SER A 724 -41.86 -24.00 -14.52
C SER A 724 -42.31 -25.32 -15.13
N LYS A 725 -42.65 -26.32 -14.29
CA LYS A 725 -43.30 -27.61 -14.67
C LYS A 725 -44.74 -27.42 -15.22
N LEU A 726 -45.00 -26.31 -15.90
CA LEU A 726 -46.30 -26.03 -16.48
C LEU A 726 -46.45 -26.86 -17.77
N LYS A 727 -47.64 -27.42 -18.00
CA LYS A 727 -47.97 -28.03 -19.31
C LYS A 727 -47.86 -26.97 -20.41
N ASN A 728 -47.56 -27.38 -21.64
CA ASN A 728 -47.49 -26.48 -22.80
C ASN A 728 -48.73 -25.58 -22.86
N LEU A 729 -48.51 -24.26 -22.89
CA LEU A 729 -49.58 -23.28 -23.09
C LEU A 729 -50.16 -23.41 -24.51
N PRO A 730 -51.44 -23.04 -24.73
CA PRO A 730 -52.01 -23.00 -26.07
C PRO A 730 -51.19 -22.09 -27.01
N GLU A 731 -51.25 -22.40 -28.30
CA GLU A 731 -50.61 -21.60 -29.34
C GLU A 731 -51.12 -20.14 -29.30
N GLY A 732 -50.21 -19.16 -29.41
CA GLY A 732 -50.54 -17.75 -29.32
C GLY A 732 -50.61 -17.17 -27.90
N VAL A 733 -50.48 -17.99 -26.84
CA VAL A 733 -50.48 -17.51 -25.45
C VAL A 733 -49.05 -17.48 -24.90
N ALA A 734 -48.53 -16.29 -24.59
CA ALA A 734 -47.22 -16.13 -23.96
C ALA A 734 -47.37 -16.03 -22.43
N LYS A 735 -46.60 -16.83 -21.68
CA LYS A 735 -46.57 -16.80 -20.21
C LYS A 735 -46.30 -15.40 -19.66
N GLN A 736 -45.34 -14.67 -20.23
CA GLN A 736 -44.99 -13.31 -19.78
C GLN A 736 -46.18 -12.35 -19.81
N LEU A 737 -47.09 -12.47 -20.80
CA LEU A 737 -48.30 -11.64 -20.86
C LEU A 737 -49.25 -11.93 -19.71
N LEU A 738 -49.40 -13.21 -19.36
CA LEU A 738 -50.25 -13.66 -18.26
C LEU A 738 -49.70 -13.21 -16.91
N GLU A 739 -48.38 -13.32 -16.72
CA GLU A 739 -47.69 -12.89 -15.50
C GLU A 739 -47.72 -11.36 -15.35
N ASP A 740 -47.50 -10.60 -16.42
CA ASP A 740 -47.62 -9.13 -16.42
C ASP A 740 -49.05 -8.71 -16.02
N ARG A 741 -50.06 -9.35 -16.61
CA ARG A 741 -51.45 -9.08 -16.27
C ARG A 741 -51.79 -9.44 -14.82
N ALA A 742 -51.34 -10.60 -14.34
CA ALA A 742 -51.53 -10.99 -12.94
C ALA A 742 -50.85 -10.03 -11.97
N ALA A 743 -49.63 -9.58 -12.26
CA ALA A 743 -48.92 -8.59 -11.46
C ALA A 743 -49.62 -7.23 -11.47
N THR A 744 -50.15 -6.79 -12.61
CA THR A 744 -50.95 -5.56 -12.76
C THR A 744 -52.16 -5.59 -11.83
N VAL A 745 -52.98 -6.64 -11.91
CA VAL A 745 -54.19 -6.80 -11.08
C VAL A 745 -53.83 -6.93 -9.61
N PHE A 746 -52.73 -7.60 -9.28
CA PHE A 746 -52.27 -7.74 -7.90
C PHE A 746 -51.83 -6.40 -7.27
N TRP A 747 -51.13 -5.54 -8.01
CA TRP A 747 -50.80 -4.20 -7.51
C TRP A 747 -52.07 -3.38 -7.26
N LYS A 748 -53.07 -3.47 -8.14
CA LYS A 748 -54.39 -2.85 -7.93
C LYS A 748 -55.12 -3.44 -6.71
N TYR A 749 -54.96 -4.73 -6.44
CA TYR A 749 -55.46 -5.37 -5.22
C TYR A 749 -54.78 -4.83 -3.96
N ILE A 750 -53.45 -4.66 -3.95
CA ILE A 750 -52.73 -4.01 -2.84
C ILE A 750 -53.25 -2.59 -2.62
N HIS A 751 -53.44 -1.83 -3.71
CA HIS A 751 -54.01 -0.49 -3.64
C HIS A 751 -55.42 -0.49 -3.03
N PHE A 752 -56.28 -1.41 -3.47
CA PHE A 752 -57.65 -1.57 -2.94
C PHE A 752 -57.66 -1.86 -1.44
N LEU A 753 -56.77 -2.75 -0.97
CA LEU A 753 -56.67 -3.07 0.46
C LEU A 753 -56.17 -1.88 1.31
N SER A 754 -55.32 -1.04 0.73
CA SER A 754 -54.60 0.00 1.47
C SER A 754 -55.28 1.36 1.47
N THR A 755 -56.02 1.68 0.41
CA THR A 755 -56.59 3.02 0.18
C THR A 755 -58.10 3.01 0.44
N PRO A 756 -58.61 3.83 1.38
CA PRO A 756 -60.05 3.98 1.60
C PRO A 756 -60.78 4.45 0.34
N ASN A 757 -62.00 3.96 0.15
CA ASN A 757 -62.87 4.23 -1.01
C ASN A 757 -62.27 3.89 -2.39
N SER A 758 -61.19 3.11 -2.45
CA SER A 758 -60.58 2.77 -3.73
C SER A 758 -61.51 1.92 -4.60
N GLN A 759 -61.69 2.35 -5.85
CA GLN A 759 -62.50 1.65 -6.85
C GLN A 759 -61.65 1.06 -8.01
N ILE A 760 -60.33 0.98 -7.82
CA ILE A 760 -59.36 0.64 -8.88
C ILE A 760 -59.57 -0.75 -9.49
N LEU A 761 -60.24 -1.66 -8.76
CA LEU A 761 -60.57 -3.00 -9.21
C LEU A 761 -61.98 -3.15 -9.82
N HIS A 762 -62.81 -2.12 -9.80
CA HIS A 762 -64.23 -2.22 -10.18
C HIS A 762 -64.41 -2.78 -11.60
N ARG A 763 -63.68 -2.24 -12.58
CA ARG A 763 -63.72 -2.70 -13.98
C ARG A 763 -62.87 -3.94 -14.25
N GLU A 764 -62.07 -4.35 -13.26
CA GLU A 764 -60.99 -5.34 -13.37
C GLU A 764 -61.31 -6.65 -12.63
N ALA A 765 -62.49 -6.76 -12.04
CA ALA A 765 -62.97 -7.92 -11.31
C ALA A 765 -64.32 -8.38 -11.86
N THR A 766 -64.67 -9.66 -11.67
CA THR A 766 -66.06 -10.08 -11.88
C THR A 766 -66.94 -9.44 -10.80
N ARG A 767 -68.24 -9.27 -11.12
CA ARG A 767 -69.20 -8.66 -10.18
C ARG A 767 -69.22 -9.35 -8.81
N ASP A 768 -69.25 -10.69 -8.82
CA ASP A 768 -69.27 -11.48 -7.60
C ASP A 768 -67.95 -11.36 -6.82
N SER A 769 -66.81 -11.41 -7.53
CA SER A 769 -65.50 -11.28 -6.92
C SER A 769 -65.29 -9.89 -6.31
N TYR A 770 -65.77 -8.83 -6.97
CA TYR A 770 -65.70 -7.47 -6.45
C TYR A 770 -66.51 -7.30 -5.17
N GLN A 771 -67.73 -7.86 -5.12
CA GLN A 771 -68.57 -7.85 -3.91
C GLN A 771 -67.90 -8.60 -2.76
N ASN A 772 -67.23 -9.72 -3.05
CA ASN A 772 -66.54 -10.55 -2.06
C ASN A 772 -65.26 -9.89 -1.48
N LEU A 773 -64.65 -8.92 -2.16
CA LEU A 773 -63.52 -8.15 -1.62
C LEU A 773 -63.91 -7.33 -0.37
N GLY A 774 -65.19 -6.95 -0.26
CA GLY A 774 -65.72 -6.13 0.83
C GLY A 774 -65.24 -4.67 0.78
N VAL A 775 -65.07 -4.05 1.95
CA VAL A 775 -64.68 -2.63 2.05
C VAL A 775 -63.20 -2.42 1.71
N SER A 776 -62.90 -1.43 0.87
CA SER A 776 -61.54 -0.97 0.54
C SER A 776 -60.85 -0.30 1.74
N GLY A 777 -59.52 -0.32 1.81
CA GLY A 777 -58.75 0.38 2.86
C GLY A 777 -58.72 -0.31 4.22
N LYS A 778 -59.11 -1.59 4.29
CA LYS A 778 -59.11 -2.38 5.55
C LYS A 778 -57.71 -2.62 6.11
N GLU A 779 -56.70 -2.73 5.25
CA GLU A 779 -55.35 -3.15 5.61
C GLU A 779 -54.33 -2.23 4.93
N PRO A 780 -53.95 -1.10 5.55
CA PRO A 780 -52.92 -0.22 5.01
C PRO A 780 -51.57 -0.96 4.91
N MET A 781 -51.12 -1.18 3.68
CA MET A 781 -49.87 -1.89 3.38
C MET A 781 -48.70 -0.91 3.30
N PHE A 782 -47.71 -1.06 4.18
CA PHE A 782 -46.52 -0.20 4.19
C PHE A 782 -45.38 -0.85 3.40
N THR A 783 -44.71 -0.06 2.55
CA THR A 783 -43.55 -0.51 1.75
C THR A 783 -43.75 -1.84 0.98
N PRO A 784 -44.87 -2.05 0.27
CA PRO A 784 -45.09 -3.30 -0.45
C PRO A 784 -44.06 -3.50 -1.58
N VAL A 785 -43.56 -4.73 -1.70
CA VAL A 785 -42.64 -5.15 -2.77
C VAL A 785 -43.09 -6.48 -3.33
N VAL A 786 -43.19 -6.59 -4.66
CA VAL A 786 -43.35 -7.87 -5.37
C VAL A 786 -41.97 -8.29 -5.85
N GLY A 787 -41.54 -9.49 -5.43
CA GLY A 787 -40.27 -10.08 -5.86
C GLY A 787 -40.42 -10.97 -7.09
N SER A 788 -41.56 -11.69 -7.23
CA SER A 788 -41.84 -12.46 -8.45
C SER A 788 -43.33 -12.73 -8.66
N CYS A 789 -43.72 -12.94 -9.92
CA CYS A 789 -45.01 -13.47 -10.34
C CYS A 789 -44.76 -14.67 -11.25
N HIS A 790 -45.31 -15.83 -10.91
CA HIS A 790 -45.11 -17.06 -11.67
C HIS A 790 -46.44 -17.71 -12.00
N LEU A 791 -46.70 -17.99 -13.27
CA LEU A 791 -47.83 -18.80 -13.70
C LEU A 791 -47.66 -20.23 -13.17
N VAL A 792 -48.62 -20.68 -12.36
CA VAL A 792 -48.63 -22.02 -11.73
C VAL A 792 -49.80 -22.89 -12.18
N GLY A 793 -50.86 -22.28 -12.71
CA GLY A 793 -52.03 -22.97 -13.25
C GLY A 793 -52.59 -22.25 -14.47
N TYR A 794 -53.00 -23.01 -15.47
CA TYR A 794 -53.69 -22.50 -16.65
C TYR A 794 -54.69 -23.55 -17.15
N GLU A 795 -55.96 -23.18 -17.21
CA GLU A 795 -57.08 -24.05 -17.59
C GLU A 795 -57.73 -23.52 -18.87
N SER A 796 -57.28 -24.10 -20.00
CA SER A 796 -57.78 -23.78 -21.34
C SER A 796 -59.20 -24.33 -21.61
N GLN A 797 -59.66 -25.33 -20.86
CA GLN A 797 -60.91 -26.05 -21.16
C GLN A 797 -62.10 -25.54 -20.33
N SER A 798 -61.88 -24.67 -19.36
CA SER A 798 -62.94 -23.99 -18.62
C SER A 798 -63.48 -22.79 -19.42
N THR A 799 -64.79 -22.55 -19.30
CA THR A 799 -65.46 -21.33 -19.78
C THR A 799 -66.14 -20.67 -18.57
N PRO A 800 -65.66 -19.51 -18.09
CA PRO A 800 -64.51 -18.74 -18.60
C PRO A 800 -63.16 -19.45 -18.40
N HIS A 801 -62.16 -19.14 -19.25
CA HIS A 801 -60.80 -19.66 -19.05
C HIS A 801 -60.24 -19.14 -17.73
N GLN A 802 -59.43 -19.95 -17.06
CA GLN A 802 -58.87 -19.59 -15.75
C GLN A 802 -57.34 -19.72 -15.73
N MET A 803 -56.69 -18.81 -15.02
CA MET A 803 -55.26 -18.89 -14.73
C MET A 803 -54.98 -18.57 -13.27
N THR A 804 -53.91 -19.14 -12.74
CA THR A 804 -53.45 -18.91 -11.38
C THR A 804 -51.96 -18.59 -11.39
N CYS A 805 -51.60 -17.47 -10.78
CA CYS A 805 -50.22 -17.05 -10.60
C CYS A 805 -49.83 -17.05 -9.13
N GLU A 806 -48.67 -17.60 -8.80
CA GLU A 806 -48.01 -17.43 -7.51
C GLU A 806 -47.28 -16.09 -7.49
N ILE A 807 -47.61 -15.26 -6.52
CA ILE A 807 -46.96 -13.98 -6.26
C ILE A 807 -46.17 -14.09 -4.97
N ARG A 808 -44.88 -13.81 -5.07
CA ARG A 808 -43.98 -13.66 -3.93
C ARG A 808 -43.78 -12.19 -3.66
N TRP A 809 -44.15 -11.78 -2.46
CA TRP A 809 -44.15 -10.37 -2.11
C TRP A 809 -43.83 -10.20 -0.64
N SER A 810 -43.52 -8.97 -0.24
CA SER A 810 -43.30 -8.60 1.15
C SER A 810 -43.99 -7.29 1.47
N VAL A 811 -44.43 -7.17 2.72
CA VAL A 811 -45.13 -5.97 3.19
C VAL A 811 -44.96 -5.80 4.69
N ALA A 812 -44.88 -4.55 5.15
CA ALA A 812 -44.92 -4.25 6.56
C ALA A 812 -46.37 -3.93 6.98
N ARG A 813 -46.86 -4.57 8.06
CA ARG A 813 -48.21 -4.32 8.60
C ARG A 813 -48.36 -2.95 9.26
N LYS A 814 -47.24 -2.31 9.60
CA LYS A 814 -47.18 -0.99 10.21
C LYS A 814 -45.90 -0.30 9.80
N LYS A 815 -45.95 1.03 9.67
CA LYS A 815 -44.77 1.85 9.42
C LYS A 815 -43.64 1.52 10.40
N GLY A 816 -42.44 1.29 9.88
CA GLY A 816 -41.23 1.03 10.66
C GLY A 816 -41.00 -0.42 11.09
N LEU A 817 -41.97 -1.32 10.88
CA LEU A 817 -41.75 -2.76 11.07
C LEU A 817 -40.99 -3.38 9.90
N LEU A 818 -40.31 -4.50 10.17
CA LEU A 818 -39.70 -5.31 9.12
C LEU A 818 -40.79 -5.89 8.20
N PRO A 819 -40.62 -5.83 6.87
CA PRO A 819 -41.54 -6.46 5.94
C PRO A 819 -41.61 -7.98 6.16
N GLU A 820 -42.84 -8.51 6.21
CA GLU A 820 -43.11 -9.95 6.25
C GLU A 820 -43.16 -10.50 4.83
N HIS A 821 -42.46 -11.60 4.56
CA HIS A 821 -42.59 -12.31 3.29
C HIS A 821 -43.91 -13.07 3.22
N ARG A 822 -44.58 -12.97 2.08
CA ARG A 822 -45.86 -13.60 1.79
C ARG A 822 -45.80 -14.30 0.43
N ARG A 823 -46.61 -15.35 0.33
CA ARG A 823 -46.91 -16.03 -0.92
C ARG A 823 -48.42 -16.02 -1.11
N SER A 824 -48.86 -15.63 -2.29
CA SER A 824 -50.28 -15.58 -2.62
C SER A 824 -50.51 -16.19 -3.98
N HIS A 825 -51.57 -16.99 -4.10
CA HIS A 825 -52.07 -17.46 -5.40
C HIS A 825 -53.20 -16.54 -5.81
N ILE A 826 -52.97 -15.75 -6.87
CA ILE A 826 -54.01 -14.93 -7.50
C ILE A 826 -54.60 -15.70 -8.66
N SER A 827 -55.94 -15.81 -8.70
CA SER A 827 -56.66 -16.45 -9.79
C SER A 827 -57.40 -15.41 -10.60
N LEU A 828 -57.21 -15.46 -11.92
CA LEU A 828 -57.88 -14.59 -12.88
C LEU A 828 -58.72 -15.42 -13.86
N VAL A 829 -59.81 -14.85 -14.33
CA VAL A 829 -60.72 -15.48 -15.31
C VAL A 829 -60.84 -14.61 -16.56
N LEU A 830 -60.96 -15.24 -17.72
CA LEU A 830 -61.15 -14.57 -19.01
C LEU A 830 -62.53 -14.92 -19.58
N PRO A 831 -63.55 -14.04 -19.42
CA PRO A 831 -64.92 -14.33 -19.87
C PRO A 831 -65.14 -14.20 -21.37
N LYS A 832 -64.35 -13.37 -22.04
CA LYS A 832 -64.44 -13.06 -23.47
C LYS A 832 -63.03 -13.04 -24.06
N GLU A 833 -62.92 -13.21 -25.37
CA GLU A 833 -61.63 -13.16 -26.06
C GLU A 833 -60.90 -11.84 -25.81
N ARG A 834 -59.60 -11.93 -25.52
CA ARG A 834 -58.72 -10.78 -25.30
C ARG A 834 -58.33 -10.14 -26.65
N PRO A 835 -58.35 -8.81 -26.80
CA PRO A 835 -57.88 -8.16 -28.02
C PRO A 835 -56.41 -8.48 -28.32
N LYS A 836 -56.13 -8.98 -29.54
CA LYS A 836 -54.78 -9.40 -29.95
C LYS A 836 -53.75 -8.27 -29.95
N THR A 837 -54.18 -7.03 -30.20
CA THR A 837 -53.30 -5.85 -30.27
C THR A 837 -53.00 -5.23 -28.90
N LEU A 838 -53.63 -5.72 -27.82
CA LEU A 838 -53.45 -5.19 -26.47
C LEU A 838 -52.03 -5.43 -25.95
N GLY A 839 -51.46 -6.61 -26.25
CA GLY A 839 -50.09 -6.97 -25.86
C GLY A 839 -49.86 -6.76 -24.35
N PHE A 840 -48.78 -6.06 -23.96
CA PHE A 840 -48.44 -5.70 -22.58
C PHE A 840 -49.14 -4.43 -22.05
N SER A 841 -50.05 -3.86 -22.84
CA SER A 841 -50.78 -2.66 -22.46
C SER A 841 -52.00 -2.99 -21.61
N GLU A 842 -52.53 -1.96 -20.96
CA GLU A 842 -53.77 -2.01 -20.23
C GLU A 842 -54.91 -1.49 -21.10
N MET A 843 -56.13 -2.02 -20.90
CA MET A 843 -57.30 -1.56 -21.62
C MET A 843 -57.52 -0.06 -21.36
N SER A 844 -57.61 0.69 -22.46
CA SER A 844 -57.86 2.13 -22.48
C SER A 844 -59.09 2.43 -23.33
N CYS A 845 -59.57 3.67 -23.30
CA CYS A 845 -60.69 4.08 -24.15
C CYS A 845 -60.39 3.75 -25.63
N GLU A 846 -61.28 3.01 -26.29
CA GLU A 846 -61.06 2.57 -27.67
C GLU A 846 -60.93 3.73 -28.65
N ASN A 847 -61.58 4.87 -28.39
CA ASN A 847 -61.58 6.02 -29.28
C ASN A 847 -60.35 6.93 -29.15
N CYS A 848 -59.82 7.12 -27.94
CA CYS A 848 -58.70 8.06 -27.73
C CYS A 848 -57.47 7.47 -27.02
N GLY A 849 -57.55 6.26 -26.49
CA GLY A 849 -56.45 5.64 -25.74
C GLY A 849 -56.25 6.20 -24.33
N ALA A 850 -57.19 6.99 -23.82
CA ALA A 850 -57.13 7.50 -22.45
C ALA A 850 -57.37 6.41 -21.39
N PRO A 851 -56.78 6.53 -20.19
CA PRO A 851 -57.06 5.59 -19.10
C PRO A 851 -58.56 5.60 -18.77
N LEU A 852 -59.09 4.44 -18.38
CA LEU A 852 -60.50 4.34 -18.00
C LEU A 852 -60.73 5.01 -16.63
N PRO A 853 -61.70 5.93 -16.51
CA PRO A 853 -62.07 6.57 -15.23
C PRO A 853 -62.76 5.60 -14.26
N GLU A 854 -62.91 6.05 -13.01
CA GLU A 854 -63.58 5.30 -11.95
C GLU A 854 -65.12 5.17 -12.17
N VAL A 855 -65.72 4.30 -11.36
CA VAL A 855 -67.00 3.55 -11.45
C VAL A 855 -68.18 4.18 -12.22
N ASP A 856 -68.54 5.43 -11.97
CA ASP A 856 -69.83 5.98 -12.44
C ASP A 856 -69.76 6.54 -13.87
N ALA A 857 -68.58 6.58 -14.44
CA ALA A 857 -68.36 7.06 -15.79
C ALA A 857 -68.82 6.02 -16.81
N SER A 858 -69.95 6.29 -17.47
CA SER A 858 -70.34 5.59 -18.70
C SER A 858 -69.57 6.10 -19.92
N GLU A 859 -68.90 7.26 -19.80
CA GLU A 859 -68.19 7.96 -20.87
C GLU A 859 -66.73 8.26 -20.48
N CYS A 860 -65.84 8.28 -21.47
CA CYS A 860 -64.44 8.63 -21.30
C CYS A 860 -64.28 10.11 -20.95
N SER A 861 -63.54 10.41 -19.88
CA SER A 861 -63.24 11.78 -19.43
C SER A 861 -62.50 12.65 -20.46
N HIS A 862 -61.88 12.05 -21.47
CA HIS A 862 -61.09 12.76 -22.48
C HIS A 862 -61.82 12.99 -23.79
N CYS A 863 -62.55 11.98 -24.29
CA CYS A 863 -63.21 12.07 -25.61
C CYS A 863 -64.73 11.88 -25.55
N GLN A 864 -65.31 11.75 -24.35
CA GLN A 864 -66.75 11.64 -24.12
C GLN A 864 -67.44 10.45 -24.83
N LYS A 865 -66.66 9.46 -25.29
CA LYS A 865 -67.20 8.24 -25.90
C LYS A 865 -67.55 7.21 -24.83
N PRO A 866 -68.55 6.35 -25.08
CA PRO A 866 -68.90 5.27 -24.16
C PRO A 866 -67.70 4.39 -23.80
N ILE A 867 -67.62 3.95 -22.54
CA ILE A 867 -66.60 3.03 -22.04
C ILE A 867 -67.25 1.80 -21.39
N PRO A 868 -66.63 0.61 -21.46
CA PRO A 868 -67.24 -0.62 -20.97
C PRO A 868 -67.19 -0.70 -19.44
N GLU A 869 -68.27 -1.21 -18.82
CA GLU A 869 -68.38 -1.41 -17.36
C GLU A 869 -67.30 -2.37 -16.83
N THR A 870 -66.97 -3.42 -17.59
CA THR A 870 -65.90 -4.39 -17.31
C THR A 870 -64.95 -4.47 -18.48
N VAL A 871 -63.65 -4.60 -18.22
CA VAL A 871 -62.66 -4.71 -19.30
C VAL A 871 -62.72 -6.09 -19.97
N THR A 872 -62.38 -6.15 -21.25
CA THR A 872 -62.23 -7.40 -22.02
C THR A 872 -60.79 -7.93 -21.89
N ASP A 873 -60.38 -8.26 -20.67
CA ASP A 873 -59.10 -8.89 -20.35
C ASP A 873 -59.27 -9.82 -19.14
N TRP A 874 -58.19 -10.44 -18.64
CA TRP A 874 -58.21 -11.33 -17.47
C TRP A 874 -58.66 -10.59 -16.21
N LEU A 875 -59.83 -10.93 -15.69
CA LEU A 875 -60.46 -10.30 -14.53
C LEU A 875 -60.06 -10.99 -13.22
N PHE A 876 -59.94 -10.21 -12.15
CA PHE A 876 -59.78 -10.68 -10.79
C PHE A 876 -60.92 -11.62 -10.39
N HIS A 877 -60.57 -12.83 -9.99
CA HIS A 877 -61.53 -13.81 -9.48
C HIS A 877 -61.35 -14.05 -7.98
N SER A 878 -60.15 -14.41 -7.53
CA SER A 878 -59.89 -14.68 -6.12
C SER A 878 -58.40 -14.58 -5.80
N ILE A 879 -58.08 -14.48 -4.52
CA ILE A 879 -56.72 -14.57 -4.02
C ILE A 879 -56.68 -15.37 -2.72
N GLN A 880 -55.69 -16.24 -2.59
CA GLN A 880 -55.48 -17.06 -1.40
C GLN A 880 -54.04 -16.88 -0.91
N MET A 881 -53.85 -16.67 0.39
CA MET A 881 -52.52 -16.74 0.99
C MET A 881 -52.10 -18.19 1.13
N VAL A 882 -50.90 -18.50 0.67
CA VAL A 882 -50.28 -19.81 0.85
C VAL A 882 -49.53 -19.77 2.17
N SER A 883 -49.89 -20.65 3.13
CA SER A 883 -49.13 -20.79 4.37
C SER A 883 -47.70 -21.23 4.03
N LEU A 884 -46.71 -20.52 4.58
CA LEU A 884 -45.29 -20.83 4.39
C LEU A 884 -44.91 -22.22 4.89
#